data_AF-A0A7C3I5D1-F1
#
_entry.id   AF-A0A7C3I5D1-F1
#
_cell.length_a   1.000
_cell.length_b   1.000
_cell.length_c   1.000
_cell.angle_alpha   90.00
_cell.angle_beta   90.00
_cell.angle_gamma   90.00
#
_symmetry.space_group_name_H-M   'P 1'
#
loop_
_entity.id
_entity.type
_entity.pdbx_description
1 polymer ?
#
loop_
_entity_poly.entity_id
_entity_poly.type
_entity_poly.pdbx_seq_one_letter_code
_entity_poly.pdbx_strand_id
1 'polypeptide(L)'
;MGRFTLLENGLHYRDPATGAWLPSRDLIESFPDGAVARYGPLRALFSHDVNAESVFDLETPAGARLRGGVRALEWLDEVTGERQLLGVVRASAPLELVPPHRLVARDAFEGVLADVVLEWRHNRFSQSVVLRELPLPPAGFEARATRLVVVTEFVEAPEPEVQRVAGAGEGLAPAEDHVGLHFDGASILVGHAFAAEGIEPALQVGAGGATGEAVSVRKTWTALSGGGAVLEESVGWETLAALGTGLPRQAGASGADERTWRTARAEWANARRPVEVAQAPYRPAGLVVDFELSGSAYSYTFAMGETYSVPLGFAVGPGTATFQPGCTIKYANNAWLRITGPISFADTLQTPVFTSKDDDSFGETLPGSTGVPSKHANPALEVYYNTYSTTVRKARFRWAKIGVRYNTTCGYARHHYINDSLFEHCDIGVQIANCVTFHGSGLEKNDVTTPFYVIPYGECSPCTMTQAPFYMDKSFAGLNGDDGTIPPDTMGAIGPNHFLTVTTRGQIAVFDRTTGRPVEGQKQLLREFFNTTSAADPRIWYDHGSQRWAVSAMHSEDPGTGDKVFLKVSQTNNPLLGSNNWLLYPVPVAVPSEQWVDFPTLGMDVNGIYISVQIRESTTNRHGFWIQAFKKPDVYNNPSYQPPSPQILTLQELDTWCIQPAYNFDAPPIGGYAWFVAKGPSSGNLGGQIYCRRLRWNDTNPEWVGDWQAVTGSYREYFDIQQGDVLAAPQTVPLGNTGSRLLTAVIRNGYLWSCQHVGLDGGGNDRYDGNPVDRSAVQWFKLQVGTSGLTYSAHGRIYDTASNNPYWYHFPSLNANAAGDLLIGFSGSRNGEYIGAFLWGRKANGVGTARPNLAQAGRGSFSSNGWGDYSATSIDPTDGSFWTIQAYADPKPISNLWGTWITQVRVYP
;
A
#
# COMPACT_ATOMS: atom_id res chain seq x y z
N MET A 1 -19.21 1.76 -6.24
CA MET A 1 -18.49 0.93 -5.24
C MET A 1 -17.21 0.42 -5.88
N GLY A 2 -16.10 0.47 -5.14
CA GLY A 2 -14.81 -0.04 -5.57
C GLY A 2 -14.84 -1.53 -5.89
N ARG A 3 -13.90 -2.03 -6.72
CA ARG A 3 -13.72 -3.47 -6.97
C ARG A 3 -12.48 -3.93 -6.23
N PHE A 4 -12.61 -4.96 -5.40
CA PHE A 4 -11.48 -5.61 -4.76
C PHE A 4 -11.57 -7.12 -4.95
N THR A 5 -10.44 -7.80 -4.79
CA THR A 5 -10.35 -9.26 -4.82
C THR A 5 -10.17 -9.79 -3.40
N LEU A 6 -11.07 -10.66 -2.96
CA LEU A 6 -10.91 -11.37 -1.69
C LEU A 6 -9.91 -12.52 -1.87
N LEU A 7 -8.88 -12.55 -1.03
CA LEU A 7 -7.80 -13.55 -1.06
C LEU A 7 -7.78 -14.37 0.22
N GLU A 8 -8.16 -15.63 0.08
CA GLU A 8 -8.03 -16.65 1.11
C GLU A 8 -7.89 -18.01 0.43
N ASN A 9 -6.98 -18.85 0.93
CA ASN A 9 -6.87 -20.21 0.43
C ASN A 9 -8.15 -20.99 0.80
N GLY A 10 -8.74 -21.68 -0.18
CA GLY A 10 -9.87 -22.56 0.12
C GLY A 10 -11.26 -21.91 0.16
N LEU A 11 -11.40 -20.61 -0.12
CA LEU A 11 -12.66 -19.87 0.04
C LEU A 11 -13.85 -20.46 -0.74
N HIS A 12 -13.59 -20.98 -1.94
CA HIS A 12 -14.60 -21.64 -2.77
C HIS A 12 -14.08 -22.98 -3.27
N TYR A 13 -15.00 -23.88 -3.60
CA TYR A 13 -14.70 -25.14 -4.26
C TYR A 13 -15.56 -25.31 -5.50
N ARG A 14 -15.06 -26.06 -6.48
CA ARG A 14 -15.83 -26.42 -7.66
C ARG A 14 -16.61 -27.70 -7.36
N ASP A 15 -17.93 -27.59 -7.35
CA ASP A 15 -18.82 -28.72 -7.10
C ASP A 15 -18.66 -29.77 -8.22
N PRO A 16 -18.31 -31.02 -7.91
CA PRO A 16 -18.02 -32.01 -8.95
C PRO A 16 -19.27 -32.48 -9.68
N ALA A 17 -20.47 -32.34 -9.08
CA ALA A 17 -21.72 -32.73 -9.70
C ALA A 17 -22.22 -31.70 -10.71
N THR A 18 -22.17 -30.41 -10.38
CA THR A 18 -22.69 -29.33 -11.23
C THR A 18 -21.62 -28.55 -11.99
N GLY A 19 -20.35 -28.63 -11.57
CA GLY A 19 -19.24 -27.83 -12.11
C GLY A 19 -19.23 -26.37 -11.64
N ALA A 20 -20.18 -25.96 -10.79
CA ALA A 20 -20.33 -24.60 -10.28
C ALA A 20 -19.34 -24.30 -9.13
N TRP A 21 -18.93 -23.04 -8.99
CA TRP A 21 -18.16 -22.58 -7.83
C TRP A 21 -19.12 -22.26 -6.68
N LEU A 22 -18.91 -22.90 -5.54
CA LEU A 22 -19.71 -22.71 -4.32
C LEU A 22 -18.80 -22.29 -3.15
N PRO A 23 -19.30 -21.50 -2.19
CA PRO A 23 -18.56 -21.20 -0.97
C PRO A 23 -18.24 -22.48 -0.18
N SER A 24 -17.02 -22.57 0.33
CA SER A 24 -16.60 -23.69 1.17
C SER A 24 -17.27 -23.63 2.56
N ARG A 25 -17.35 -24.77 3.25
CA ARG A 25 -17.98 -24.92 4.57
C ARG A 25 -17.09 -25.77 5.46
N ASP A 26 -16.69 -25.25 6.62
CA ASP A 26 -15.97 -26.00 7.68
C ASP A 26 -16.88 -27.07 8.29
N LEU A 27 -17.03 -28.19 7.58
CA LEU A 27 -17.97 -29.26 7.90
C LEU A 27 -17.42 -30.63 7.55
N ILE A 28 -17.36 -31.49 8.57
CA ILE A 28 -17.23 -32.94 8.49
C ILE A 28 -18.62 -33.54 8.75
N GLU A 29 -19.05 -34.44 7.87
CA GLU A 29 -20.30 -35.18 7.99
C GLU A 29 -20.00 -36.65 8.27
N SER A 30 -20.82 -37.30 9.08
CA SER A 30 -20.80 -38.75 9.18
C SER A 30 -21.24 -39.36 7.84
N PHE A 31 -20.59 -40.43 7.42
CA PHE A 31 -20.77 -41.09 6.13
C PHE A 31 -20.87 -42.60 6.36
N PRO A 32 -21.62 -43.40 5.55
CA PRO A 32 -21.81 -44.83 5.82
C PRO A 32 -20.52 -45.63 6.12
N ASP A 33 -19.40 -45.24 5.48
CA ASP A 33 -18.10 -45.89 5.62
C ASP A 33 -17.10 -45.11 6.51
N GLY A 34 -17.54 -44.07 7.23
CA GLY A 34 -16.70 -43.28 8.13
C GLY A 34 -17.20 -41.84 8.30
N ALA A 35 -16.38 -40.87 7.91
CA ALA A 35 -16.74 -39.45 7.83
C ALA A 35 -16.14 -38.78 6.58
N VAL A 36 -16.64 -37.60 6.23
CA VAL A 36 -16.30 -36.92 4.98
C VAL A 36 -16.33 -35.40 5.13
N ALA A 37 -15.33 -34.74 4.56
CA ALA A 37 -15.33 -33.31 4.30
C ALA A 37 -15.30 -33.07 2.78
N ARG A 38 -16.41 -32.57 2.24
CA ARG A 38 -16.62 -32.44 0.78
C ARG A 38 -16.86 -31.01 0.30
N TYR A 39 -17.09 -30.07 1.22
CA TYR A 39 -17.42 -28.68 0.92
C TYR A 39 -16.18 -27.79 0.97
N GLY A 40 -15.14 -28.18 0.24
CA GLY A 40 -13.87 -27.45 0.15
C GLY A 40 -13.02 -28.00 -0.99
N PRO A 41 -11.99 -27.26 -1.43
CA PRO A 41 -11.13 -27.72 -2.52
C PRO A 41 -10.12 -28.79 -2.08
N LEU A 42 -9.76 -28.84 -0.79
CA LEU A 42 -9.11 -29.99 -0.18
C LEU A 42 -10.21 -30.93 0.34
N ARG A 43 -10.48 -32.05 -0.33
CA ARG A 43 -11.51 -33.00 0.14
C ARG A 43 -10.88 -34.05 1.04
N ALA A 44 -11.66 -34.59 1.97
CA ALA A 44 -11.19 -35.62 2.88
C ALA A 44 -12.24 -36.71 3.07
N LEU A 45 -11.80 -37.97 3.04
CA LEU A 45 -12.51 -39.10 3.64
C LEU A 45 -11.75 -39.52 4.89
N PHE A 46 -12.50 -39.88 5.92
CA PHE A 46 -11.95 -40.34 7.18
C PHE A 46 -12.50 -41.73 7.50
N SER A 47 -11.62 -42.62 7.93
CA SER A 47 -12.02 -43.90 8.51
C SER A 47 -12.69 -43.69 9.87
N HIS A 48 -13.42 -44.70 10.34
CA HIS A 48 -14.06 -44.68 11.65
C HIS A 48 -13.10 -44.99 12.82
N ASP A 49 -11.87 -45.44 12.53
CA ASP A 49 -10.90 -45.91 13.52
C ASP A 49 -9.48 -45.48 13.10
N VAL A 50 -8.64 -45.10 14.07
CA VAL A 50 -7.25 -44.68 13.84
C VAL A 50 -6.35 -45.87 13.41
N ASN A 51 -6.73 -47.11 13.71
CA ASN A 51 -5.98 -48.30 13.30
C ASN A 51 -6.31 -48.76 11.85
N ALA A 52 -7.06 -47.97 11.08
CA ALA A 52 -7.33 -48.26 9.67
C ALA A 52 -6.06 -48.15 8.80
N GLU A 53 -6.05 -48.84 7.64
CA GLU A 53 -5.00 -48.71 6.61
C GLU A 53 -4.69 -47.23 6.29
N SER A 54 -5.76 -46.45 6.15
CA SER A 54 -5.73 -45.02 5.85
C SER A 54 -6.78 -44.38 6.74
N VAL A 55 -6.31 -43.62 7.73
CA VAL A 55 -7.16 -42.90 8.68
C VAL A 55 -7.78 -41.69 7.98
N PHE A 56 -6.97 -40.99 7.19
CA PHE A 56 -7.39 -39.95 6.28
C PHE A 56 -7.02 -40.32 4.83
N ASP A 57 -7.86 -39.88 3.91
CA ASP A 57 -7.66 -39.91 2.46
C ASP A 57 -8.01 -38.52 1.94
N LEU A 58 -6.97 -37.75 1.64
CA LEU A 58 -7.06 -36.35 1.23
C LEU A 58 -6.89 -36.25 -0.28
N GLU A 59 -7.75 -35.48 -0.93
CA GLU A 59 -7.62 -35.09 -2.34
C GLU A 59 -7.28 -33.61 -2.40
N THR A 60 -6.09 -33.27 -2.90
CA THR A 60 -5.65 -31.87 -3.06
C THR A 60 -6.49 -31.15 -4.11
N PRO A 61 -6.47 -29.80 -4.15
CA PRO A 61 -7.17 -29.04 -5.19
C PRO A 61 -6.76 -29.39 -6.63
N ALA A 62 -5.56 -29.95 -6.82
CA ALA A 62 -5.05 -30.40 -8.12
C ALA A 62 -5.31 -31.89 -8.40
N GLY A 63 -5.95 -32.62 -7.47
CA GLY A 63 -6.31 -34.03 -7.63
C GLY A 63 -5.27 -35.04 -7.12
N ALA A 64 -4.19 -34.60 -6.47
CA ALA A 64 -3.25 -35.51 -5.83
C ALA A 64 -3.90 -36.17 -4.60
N ARG A 65 -3.62 -37.47 -4.39
CA ARG A 65 -4.15 -38.21 -3.24
C ARG A 65 -3.09 -38.45 -2.17
N LEU A 66 -3.43 -38.17 -0.92
CA LEU A 66 -2.60 -38.43 0.26
C LEU A 66 -3.39 -39.30 1.23
N ARG A 67 -3.02 -40.57 1.34
CA ARG A 67 -3.66 -41.55 2.23
C ARG A 67 -2.70 -41.95 3.32
N GLY A 68 -3.08 -41.74 4.57
CA GLY A 68 -2.20 -42.02 5.70
C GLY A 68 -2.88 -42.02 7.05
N GLY A 69 -2.05 -42.09 8.09
CA GLY A 69 -2.46 -41.97 9.48
C GLY A 69 -1.28 -42.14 10.44
N VAL A 70 -1.44 -41.60 11.65
CA VAL A 70 -0.50 -41.82 12.75
C VAL A 70 -0.40 -43.31 13.09
N ARG A 71 0.80 -43.75 13.50
CA ARG A 71 1.11 -45.17 13.79
C ARG A 71 1.71 -45.38 15.17
N ALA A 72 2.66 -44.54 15.55
CA ALA A 72 3.44 -44.76 16.76
C ALA A 72 4.03 -43.46 17.30
N LEU A 73 4.41 -43.52 18.57
CA LEU A 73 5.25 -42.56 19.26
C LEU A 73 6.55 -43.25 19.64
N GLU A 74 7.68 -42.61 19.36
CA GLU A 74 9.03 -43.15 19.62
C GLU A 74 9.91 -42.11 20.32
N TRP A 75 10.90 -42.57 21.07
CA TRP A 75 12.04 -41.78 21.52
C TRP A 75 13.20 -41.96 20.54
N LEU A 76 13.86 -40.86 20.18
CA LEU A 76 15.08 -40.84 19.38
C LEU A 76 16.20 -40.19 20.20
N ASP A 77 17.34 -40.85 20.31
CA ASP A 77 18.60 -40.24 20.74
C ASP A 77 19.37 -39.77 19.51
N GLU A 78 19.54 -38.45 19.34
CA GLU A 78 20.23 -37.86 18.20
C GLU A 78 21.75 -38.12 18.19
N VAL A 79 22.36 -38.52 19.31
CA VAL A 79 23.80 -38.82 19.39
C VAL A 79 24.07 -40.24 18.89
N THR A 80 23.29 -41.21 19.35
CA THR A 80 23.50 -42.64 19.03
C THR A 80 22.71 -43.09 17.81
N GLY A 81 21.64 -42.37 17.45
CA GLY A 81 20.63 -42.81 16.48
C GLY A 81 19.72 -43.92 17.01
N GLU A 82 19.82 -44.26 18.29
CA GLU A 82 19.00 -45.29 18.93
C GLU A 82 17.55 -44.83 19.03
N ARG A 83 16.61 -45.75 18.79
CA ARG A 83 15.17 -45.50 18.83
C ARG A 83 14.49 -46.49 19.77
N GLN A 84 13.57 -45.99 20.59
CA GLN A 84 12.76 -46.82 21.48
C GLN A 84 11.27 -46.49 21.33
N LEU A 85 10.43 -47.51 21.15
CA LEU A 85 8.98 -47.35 21.07
C LEU A 85 8.41 -46.86 22.42
N LEU A 86 7.66 -45.77 22.39
CA LEU A 86 6.90 -45.24 23.53
C LEU A 86 5.45 -45.76 23.52
N GLY A 87 4.83 -45.77 22.34
CA GLY A 87 3.47 -46.28 22.19
C GLY A 87 3.09 -46.54 20.74
N VAL A 88 2.14 -47.44 20.53
CA VAL A 88 1.59 -47.79 19.21
C VAL A 88 0.08 -47.58 19.24
N VAL A 89 -0.52 -47.22 18.10
CA VAL A 89 -1.98 -47.11 18.00
C VAL A 89 -2.64 -48.43 18.45
N ARG A 90 -3.68 -48.33 19.29
CA ARG A 90 -4.44 -49.48 19.80
C ARG A 90 -5.04 -50.30 18.64
N ALA A 91 -5.28 -51.59 18.88
CA ALA A 91 -5.95 -52.45 17.90
C ALA A 91 -7.31 -51.90 17.41
N SER A 92 -7.99 -51.11 18.24
CA SER A 92 -9.11 -50.25 17.85
C SER A 92 -9.08 -48.97 18.68
N ALA A 93 -9.16 -47.83 17.98
CA ALA A 93 -9.23 -46.50 18.54
C ALA A 93 -10.29 -45.71 17.72
N PRO A 94 -11.58 -45.83 18.07
CA PRO A 94 -12.66 -45.25 17.29
C PRO A 94 -12.59 -43.72 17.30
N LEU A 95 -12.86 -43.12 16.14
CA LEU A 95 -13.02 -41.69 15.97
C LEU A 95 -14.47 -41.30 16.26
N GLU A 96 -14.66 -40.21 17.00
CA GLU A 96 -15.94 -39.55 17.24
C GLU A 96 -15.96 -38.17 16.56
N LEU A 97 -17.05 -37.83 15.90
CA LEU A 97 -17.27 -36.51 15.31
C LEU A 97 -17.64 -35.51 16.41
N VAL A 98 -16.74 -34.56 16.65
CA VAL A 98 -16.97 -33.35 17.44
C VAL A 98 -17.38 -32.24 16.47
N PRO A 99 -18.68 -31.94 16.34
CA PRO A 99 -19.16 -31.09 15.25
C PRO A 99 -18.67 -29.63 15.39
N PRO A 100 -18.54 -28.90 14.27
CA PRO A 100 -18.80 -29.37 12.91
C PRO A 100 -17.57 -29.93 12.18
N HIS A 101 -16.35 -29.85 12.73
CA HIS A 101 -15.12 -29.96 11.92
C HIS A 101 -13.97 -30.75 12.55
N ARG A 102 -14.22 -31.55 13.60
CA ARG A 102 -13.19 -32.34 14.28
C ARG A 102 -13.58 -33.80 14.46
N LEU A 103 -12.60 -34.68 14.32
CA LEU A 103 -12.69 -36.09 14.67
C LEU A 103 -11.69 -36.37 15.80
N VAL A 104 -12.12 -37.09 16.82
CA VAL A 104 -11.30 -37.34 18.01
C VAL A 104 -11.33 -38.82 18.37
N ALA A 105 -10.16 -39.42 18.52
CA ALA A 105 -10.00 -40.71 19.17
C ALA A 105 -9.31 -40.49 20.52
N ARG A 106 -10.01 -40.84 21.60
CA ARG A 106 -9.50 -40.68 22.97
C ARG A 106 -8.69 -41.90 23.37
N ASP A 107 -7.58 -41.72 24.08
CA ASP A 107 -6.70 -42.80 24.53
C ASP A 107 -6.34 -43.77 23.38
N ALA A 108 -5.82 -43.21 22.29
CA ALA A 108 -5.63 -43.90 21.03
C ALA A 108 -4.40 -44.82 20.99
N PHE A 109 -3.53 -44.76 22.00
CA PHE A 109 -2.24 -45.47 22.02
C PHE A 109 -2.14 -46.48 23.18
N GLU A 110 -1.51 -47.62 22.91
CA GLU A 110 -1.01 -48.53 23.95
C GLU A 110 0.34 -48.00 24.44
N GLY A 111 0.54 -47.97 25.77
CA GLY A 111 1.81 -47.57 26.41
C GLY A 111 1.87 -46.11 26.88
N VAL A 112 1.04 -45.22 26.35
CA VAL A 112 1.00 -43.80 26.74
C VAL A 112 -0.41 -43.24 26.60
N LEU A 113 -0.85 -42.45 27.58
CA LEU A 113 -2.15 -41.79 27.54
C LEU A 113 -2.12 -40.60 26.57
N ALA A 114 -2.57 -40.82 25.34
CA ALA A 114 -2.59 -39.81 24.29
C ALA A 114 -3.82 -39.92 23.40
N ASP A 115 -4.36 -38.78 22.97
CA ASP A 115 -5.49 -38.67 22.05
C ASP A 115 -5.01 -38.35 20.64
N VAL A 116 -5.79 -38.71 19.62
CA VAL A 116 -5.59 -38.29 18.22
C VAL A 116 -6.73 -37.38 17.80
N VAL A 117 -6.38 -36.24 17.21
CA VAL A 117 -7.34 -35.25 16.73
C VAL A 117 -7.08 -34.99 15.26
N LEU A 118 -8.13 -35.10 14.46
CA LEU A 118 -8.12 -34.66 13.06
C LEU A 118 -9.02 -33.43 12.97
N GLU A 119 -8.48 -32.31 12.50
CA GLU A 119 -9.25 -31.11 12.20
C GLU A 119 -9.26 -30.88 10.69
N TRP A 120 -10.44 -30.63 10.12
CA TRP A 120 -10.55 -30.22 8.73
C TRP A 120 -11.31 -28.90 8.63
N ARG A 121 -10.74 -27.94 7.91
CA ARG A 121 -11.39 -26.69 7.54
C ARG A 121 -11.21 -26.47 6.05
N HIS A 122 -11.96 -25.52 5.50
CA HIS A 122 -11.88 -25.19 4.09
C HIS A 122 -10.46 -24.83 3.60
N ASN A 123 -9.62 -24.30 4.49
CA ASN A 123 -8.26 -23.84 4.18
C ASN A 123 -7.14 -24.76 4.69
N ARG A 124 -7.42 -25.73 5.57
CA ARG A 124 -6.41 -26.61 6.17
C ARG A 124 -6.96 -27.97 6.61
N PHE A 125 -6.06 -28.93 6.70
CA PHE A 125 -6.24 -30.18 7.44
C PHE A 125 -5.10 -30.30 8.46
N SER A 126 -5.38 -30.76 9.68
CA SER A 126 -4.34 -31.10 10.65
C SER A 126 -4.57 -32.46 11.30
N GLN A 127 -3.46 -33.13 11.61
CA GLN A 127 -3.41 -34.28 12.49
C GLN A 127 -2.59 -33.89 13.72
N SER A 128 -3.20 -34.00 14.89
CA SER A 128 -2.56 -33.69 16.18
C SER A 128 -2.56 -34.92 17.08
N VAL A 129 -1.44 -35.14 17.77
CA VAL A 129 -1.34 -36.04 18.93
C VAL A 129 -1.37 -35.20 20.19
N VAL A 130 -2.30 -35.50 21.11
CA VAL A 130 -2.44 -34.79 22.38
C VAL A 130 -2.03 -35.70 23.53
N LEU A 131 -0.82 -35.51 24.04
CA LEU A 131 -0.30 -36.21 25.22
C LEU A 131 -1.05 -35.71 26.47
N ARG A 132 -1.75 -36.60 27.15
CA ARG A 132 -2.51 -36.30 28.38
C ARG A 132 -1.66 -36.44 29.64
N GLU A 133 -0.52 -37.08 29.50
CA GLU A 133 0.53 -37.23 30.49
C GLU A 133 1.88 -36.86 29.86
N LEU A 134 2.87 -36.50 30.68
CA LEU A 134 4.24 -36.26 30.23
C LEU A 134 5.01 -37.61 30.27
N PRO A 135 5.34 -38.21 29.11
CA PRO A 135 6.09 -39.46 29.05
C PRO A 135 7.54 -39.23 29.48
N LEU A 136 8.21 -40.26 30.01
CA LEU A 136 9.61 -40.18 30.41
C LEU A 136 10.54 -40.77 29.34
N PRO A 137 11.68 -40.14 29.04
CA PRO A 137 12.67 -40.70 28.14
C PRO A 137 13.30 -41.97 28.74
N PRO A 138 13.81 -42.89 27.91
CA PRO A 138 14.45 -44.11 28.38
C PRO A 138 15.68 -43.86 29.25
N ALA A 139 15.99 -44.81 30.14
CA ALA A 139 17.23 -44.77 30.90
C ALA A 139 18.45 -44.90 29.98
N GLY A 140 19.38 -43.95 30.04
CA GLY A 140 20.61 -43.94 29.24
C GLY A 140 20.60 -42.95 28.08
N PHE A 141 19.43 -42.41 27.69
CA PHE A 141 19.33 -41.39 26.66
C PHE A 141 19.74 -40.02 27.23
N GLU A 142 20.51 -39.25 26.47
CA GLU A 142 20.95 -37.92 26.91
C GLU A 142 19.81 -36.89 26.72
N ALA A 143 19.37 -36.23 27.80
CA ALA A 143 18.19 -35.36 27.79
C ALA A 143 18.21 -34.29 26.67
N ARG A 144 19.36 -33.64 26.43
CA ARG A 144 19.52 -32.61 25.38
C ARG A 144 19.49 -33.15 23.95
N ALA A 145 19.76 -34.44 23.76
CA ALA A 145 19.77 -35.12 22.46
C ALA A 145 18.51 -35.95 22.23
N THR A 146 17.64 -36.06 23.24
CA THR A 146 16.45 -36.90 23.18
C THR A 146 15.30 -36.15 22.54
N ARG A 147 14.61 -36.80 21.60
CA ARG A 147 13.40 -36.27 20.97
C ARG A 147 12.25 -37.24 21.07
N LEU A 148 11.06 -36.71 21.31
CA LEU A 148 9.82 -37.44 21.05
C LEU A 148 9.54 -37.36 19.55
N VAL A 149 9.21 -38.49 18.92
CA VAL A 149 8.90 -38.62 17.50
C VAL A 149 7.47 -39.14 17.33
N VAL A 150 6.64 -38.41 16.59
CA VAL A 150 5.34 -38.85 16.08
C VAL A 150 5.55 -39.44 14.70
N VAL A 151 5.20 -40.72 14.52
CA VAL A 151 5.36 -41.44 13.26
C VAL A 151 4.02 -41.50 12.53
N THR A 152 3.95 -40.89 11.35
CA THR A 152 2.79 -40.92 10.45
C THR A 152 3.17 -41.64 9.16
N GLU A 153 2.43 -42.71 8.83
CA GLU A 153 2.63 -43.46 7.59
C GLU A 153 1.66 -42.98 6.51
N PHE A 154 2.20 -42.70 5.33
CA PHE A 154 1.45 -42.48 4.11
C PHE A 154 1.52 -43.74 3.25
N VAL A 155 0.40 -44.45 3.14
CA VAL A 155 0.30 -45.64 2.27
C VAL A 155 0.23 -45.27 0.80
N GLU A 156 -0.19 -44.04 0.49
CA GLU A 156 -0.21 -43.44 -0.84
C GLU A 156 0.08 -41.94 -0.71
N ALA A 157 1.10 -41.45 -1.40
CA ALA A 157 1.39 -40.02 -1.55
C ALA A 157 2.28 -39.84 -2.79
N PRO A 158 2.10 -38.77 -3.58
CA PRO A 158 3.09 -38.40 -4.58
C PRO A 158 4.39 -37.96 -3.90
N GLU A 159 5.50 -38.02 -4.63
CA GLU A 159 6.78 -37.49 -4.14
C GLU A 159 6.68 -35.96 -4.01
N PRO A 160 6.86 -35.39 -2.81
CA PRO A 160 6.79 -33.95 -2.62
C PRO A 160 8.04 -33.25 -3.15
N GLU A 161 7.89 -31.98 -3.54
CA GLU A 161 9.02 -31.06 -3.54
C GLU A 161 9.37 -30.72 -2.09
N VAL A 162 10.59 -31.07 -1.66
CA VAL A 162 11.03 -30.93 -0.27
C VAL A 162 11.91 -29.69 -0.11
N GLN A 163 11.47 -28.76 0.73
CA GLN A 163 12.25 -27.63 1.23
C GLN A 163 13.02 -28.07 2.49
N ARG A 164 14.36 -28.07 2.40
CA ARG A 164 15.28 -28.69 3.37
C ARG A 164 16.14 -27.65 4.09
N VAL A 165 16.46 -27.94 5.35
CA VAL A 165 17.20 -27.06 6.28
C VAL A 165 18.17 -27.89 7.10
N ALA A 166 19.37 -27.37 7.38
CA ALA A 166 20.24 -27.97 8.39
C ALA A 166 19.90 -27.38 9.78
N GLY A 167 19.50 -28.25 10.71
CA GLY A 167 19.30 -27.89 12.12
C GLY A 167 20.42 -28.47 12.98
N ALA A 168 20.96 -27.67 13.90
CA ALA A 168 21.84 -28.15 14.95
C ALA A 168 21.31 -27.70 16.32
N GLY A 169 21.22 -28.62 17.28
CA GLY A 169 21.29 -28.25 18.70
C GLY A 169 22.76 -27.99 19.06
N GLU A 170 23.03 -27.13 20.05
CA GLU A 170 24.40 -26.86 20.50
C GLU A 170 25.12 -28.17 20.88
N GLY A 171 26.18 -28.52 20.13
CA GLY A 171 26.99 -29.71 20.38
C GLY A 171 26.46 -31.01 19.78
N LEU A 172 25.42 -30.98 18.95
CA LEU A 172 24.90 -32.14 18.21
C LEU A 172 25.32 -32.08 16.72
N ALA A 173 25.36 -33.24 16.07
CA ALA A 173 25.63 -33.31 14.63
C ALA A 173 24.53 -32.57 13.83
N PRO A 174 24.86 -31.95 12.69
CA PRO A 174 23.84 -31.34 11.83
C PRO A 174 22.83 -32.40 11.40
N ALA A 175 21.55 -32.17 11.69
CA ALA A 175 20.47 -33.02 11.26
C ALA A 175 19.54 -32.25 10.32
N GLU A 176 18.96 -32.95 9.35
CA GLU A 176 18.12 -32.34 8.34
C GLU A 176 16.70 -32.10 8.86
N ASP A 177 16.09 -31.00 8.47
CA ASP A 177 14.70 -30.64 8.75
C ASP A 177 13.97 -30.27 7.45
N HIS A 178 12.85 -30.94 7.18
CA HIS A 178 12.01 -30.74 6.00
C HIS A 178 10.90 -29.73 6.32
N VAL A 179 11.23 -28.44 6.25
CA VAL A 179 10.37 -27.32 6.65
C VAL A 179 9.21 -27.02 5.70
N GLY A 180 9.22 -27.63 4.51
CA GLY A 180 8.15 -27.58 3.54
C GLY A 180 8.11 -28.86 2.70
N LEU A 181 6.95 -29.51 2.67
CA LEU A 181 6.64 -30.60 1.75
C LEU A 181 5.51 -30.11 0.84
N HIS A 182 5.85 -29.81 -0.41
CA HIS A 182 4.90 -29.27 -1.37
C HIS A 182 4.36 -30.38 -2.27
N PHE A 183 3.04 -30.52 -2.22
CA PHE A 183 2.25 -31.37 -3.09
C PHE A 183 1.43 -30.48 -4.04
N ASP A 184 0.94 -31.01 -5.16
CA ASP A 184 0.21 -30.20 -6.13
C ASP A 184 -1.00 -29.48 -5.47
N GLY A 185 -0.87 -28.16 -5.26
CA GLY A 185 -1.89 -27.29 -4.67
C GLY A 185 -2.03 -27.34 -3.13
N ALA A 186 -1.17 -28.06 -2.42
CA ALA A 186 -1.19 -28.15 -0.95
C ALA A 186 0.22 -28.30 -0.36
N SER A 187 0.44 -27.89 0.89
CA SER A 187 1.76 -27.99 1.51
C SER A 187 1.67 -28.35 2.98
N ILE A 188 2.56 -29.25 3.41
CA ILE A 188 2.84 -29.48 4.83
C ILE A 188 4.01 -28.58 5.22
N LEU A 189 3.78 -27.67 6.15
CA LEU A 189 4.80 -26.72 6.62
C LEU A 189 5.26 -27.08 8.04
N VAL A 190 6.11 -26.25 8.64
CA VAL A 190 6.55 -26.40 10.03
C VAL A 190 5.33 -26.40 10.95
N GLY A 191 5.26 -27.46 11.75
CA GLY A 191 4.20 -27.69 12.73
C GLY A 191 4.66 -27.20 14.09
N HIS A 192 3.76 -27.26 15.06
CA HIS A 192 4.01 -26.71 16.38
C HIS A 192 3.73 -27.73 17.47
N ALA A 193 4.47 -27.56 18.57
CA ALA A 193 4.15 -28.18 19.84
C ALA A 193 3.82 -27.11 20.87
N PHE A 194 2.77 -27.35 21.65
CA PHE A 194 2.22 -26.37 22.59
C PHE A 194 1.38 -27.05 23.67
N ALA A 195 1.15 -26.35 24.78
CA ALA A 195 0.26 -26.81 25.84
C ALA A 195 -1.20 -26.42 25.53
N ALA A 196 -2.11 -27.38 25.66
CA ALA A 196 -3.55 -27.17 25.67
C ALA A 196 -4.07 -27.16 27.11
N GLU A 197 -4.89 -26.18 27.47
CA GLU A 197 -5.35 -25.95 28.86
C GLU A 197 -6.84 -26.32 29.09
N GLY A 198 -7.40 -27.27 28.34
CA GLY A 198 -8.79 -27.69 28.54
C GLY A 198 -9.84 -26.68 28.06
N ILE A 199 -9.46 -25.78 27.15
CA ILE A 199 -10.37 -24.85 26.47
C ILE A 199 -10.34 -25.12 24.95
N GLU A 200 -11.51 -25.01 24.30
CA GLU A 200 -11.68 -25.25 22.86
C GLU A 200 -10.72 -24.47 21.94
N PRO A 201 -10.33 -23.20 22.22
CA PRO A 201 -9.37 -22.47 21.38
C PRO A 201 -7.93 -23.00 21.48
N ALA A 202 -7.59 -23.77 22.52
CA ALA A 202 -6.21 -24.13 22.79
C ALA A 202 -5.60 -25.05 21.72
N LEU A 203 -6.43 -25.76 20.93
CA LEU A 203 -5.97 -26.60 19.81
C LEU A 203 -5.76 -25.83 18.51
N GLN A 204 -6.04 -24.52 18.47
CA GLN A 204 -5.86 -23.69 17.28
C GLN A 204 -4.46 -23.07 17.25
N VAL A 205 -3.45 -23.85 16.87
CA VAL A 205 -2.13 -23.31 16.52
C VAL A 205 -1.88 -23.57 15.04
N GLY A 206 -2.01 -22.51 14.26
CA GLY A 206 -1.91 -22.57 12.80
C GLY A 206 -2.09 -21.17 12.26
N ALA A 207 -0.96 -20.59 11.85
CA ALA A 207 -0.85 -19.35 11.08
C ALA A 207 -1.45 -18.06 11.70
N GLY A 208 -0.86 -17.58 12.80
CA GLY A 208 -0.99 -16.18 13.24
C GLY A 208 -1.64 -15.91 14.61
N GLY A 209 -1.90 -16.93 15.44
CA GLY A 209 -2.86 -16.80 16.55
C GLY A 209 -2.42 -17.05 17.99
N ALA A 210 -1.22 -17.56 18.30
CA ALA A 210 -0.80 -17.77 19.70
C ALA A 210 0.53 -17.07 20.00
N THR A 211 0.49 -16.16 20.97
CA THR A 211 1.65 -15.45 21.51
C THR A 211 2.44 -16.37 22.45
N GLY A 212 3.70 -16.66 22.11
CA GLY A 212 4.77 -16.84 23.11
C GLY A 212 5.10 -18.24 23.64
N GLU A 213 4.25 -19.26 23.45
CA GLU A 213 4.47 -20.58 24.10
C GLU A 213 4.53 -21.79 23.15
N ALA A 214 4.29 -21.63 21.86
CA ALA A 214 4.43 -22.72 20.88
C ALA A 214 5.88 -22.86 20.39
N VAL A 215 6.34 -24.09 20.17
CA VAL A 215 7.69 -24.42 19.69
C VAL A 215 7.63 -25.18 18.37
N SER A 216 8.57 -24.93 17.47
CA SER A 216 8.59 -25.58 16.16
C SER A 216 8.93 -27.07 16.25
N VAL A 217 8.24 -27.87 15.45
CA VAL A 217 8.45 -29.33 15.33
C VAL A 217 9.33 -29.61 14.11
N ARG A 218 10.40 -30.39 14.29
CA ARG A 218 11.29 -30.85 13.20
C ARG A 218 10.59 -31.96 12.42
N LYS A 219 10.74 -31.98 11.09
CA LYS A 219 10.13 -32.97 10.21
C LYS A 219 11.15 -33.70 9.35
N THR A 220 10.91 -34.98 9.10
CA THR A 220 11.56 -35.74 8.03
C THR A 220 10.53 -36.50 7.21
N TRP A 221 10.76 -36.57 5.90
CA TRP A 221 9.95 -37.32 4.93
C TRP A 221 10.83 -38.40 4.31
N THR A 222 10.45 -39.66 4.47
CA THR A 222 11.22 -40.81 3.98
C THR A 222 10.35 -41.69 3.10
N ALA A 223 10.66 -41.75 1.81
CA ALA A 223 10.01 -42.67 0.87
C ALA A 223 10.32 -44.13 1.23
N LEU A 224 9.33 -45.02 1.09
CA LEU A 224 9.47 -46.45 1.37
C LEU A 224 9.68 -47.24 0.07
N SER A 225 10.52 -48.28 0.12
CA SER A 225 10.87 -49.12 -1.05
C SER A 225 9.69 -49.91 -1.64
N GLY A 226 8.59 -50.07 -0.90
CA GLY A 226 7.36 -50.75 -1.34
C GLY A 226 6.23 -49.82 -1.82
N GLY A 227 6.50 -48.52 -1.98
CA GLY A 227 5.48 -47.49 -2.18
C GLY A 227 5.02 -46.86 -0.87
N GLY A 228 4.62 -45.58 -0.92
CA GLY A 228 4.30 -44.78 0.25
C GLY A 228 5.51 -44.08 0.90
N ALA A 229 5.27 -43.45 2.05
CA ALA A 229 6.28 -42.68 2.77
C ALA A 229 6.01 -42.64 4.28
N VAL A 230 6.99 -42.21 5.05
CA VAL A 230 6.84 -41.90 6.49
C VAL A 230 7.15 -40.43 6.70
N LEU A 231 6.24 -39.74 7.38
CA LEU A 231 6.47 -38.42 7.98
C LEU A 231 6.78 -38.62 9.46
N GLU A 232 7.97 -38.20 9.87
CA GLU A 232 8.35 -38.16 11.29
C GLU A 232 8.37 -36.73 11.76
N GLU A 233 7.64 -36.45 12.85
CA GLU A 233 7.59 -35.14 13.48
C GLU A 233 8.19 -35.23 14.86
N SER A 234 9.16 -34.38 15.19
CA SER A 234 9.91 -34.52 16.42
C SER A 234 10.11 -33.25 17.21
N VAL A 235 10.03 -33.38 18.54
CA VAL A 235 10.20 -32.29 19.52
C VAL A 235 11.27 -32.70 20.53
N GLY A 236 12.19 -31.79 20.84
CA GLY A 236 13.22 -32.03 21.86
C GLY A 236 12.62 -32.21 23.25
N TRP A 237 13.14 -33.17 24.00
CA TRP A 237 12.63 -33.55 25.32
C TRP A 237 12.62 -32.38 26.31
N GLU A 238 13.71 -31.60 26.39
CA GLU A 238 13.79 -30.48 27.33
C GLU A 238 12.69 -29.43 27.08
N THR A 239 12.43 -29.13 25.80
CA THR A 239 11.36 -28.24 25.38
C THR A 239 9.98 -28.82 25.71
N LEU A 240 9.77 -30.10 25.40
CA LEU A 240 8.52 -30.79 25.70
C LEU A 240 8.24 -30.83 27.22
N ALA A 241 9.27 -31.11 28.03
CA ALA A 241 9.17 -31.14 29.48
C ALA A 241 8.86 -29.77 30.08
N ALA A 242 9.41 -28.70 29.50
CA ALA A 242 9.09 -27.32 29.91
C ALA A 242 7.63 -26.95 29.62
N LEU A 243 7.12 -27.30 28.43
CA LEU A 243 5.71 -27.09 28.09
C LEU A 243 4.77 -27.94 28.97
N GLY A 244 5.19 -29.14 29.35
CA GLY A 244 4.38 -30.13 30.06
C GLY A 244 4.42 -30.04 31.58
N THR A 245 4.96 -28.98 32.18
CA THR A 245 5.17 -28.87 33.64
C THR A 245 3.91 -29.10 34.48
N GLY A 246 2.73 -28.75 33.94
CA GLY A 246 1.42 -28.94 34.59
C GLY A 246 0.77 -30.32 34.38
N LEU A 247 1.37 -31.22 33.59
CA LEU A 247 0.78 -32.53 33.29
C LEU A 247 1.18 -33.61 34.29
N PRO A 248 0.30 -34.61 34.53
CA PRO A 248 0.68 -35.83 35.24
C PRO A 248 1.88 -36.50 34.56
N ARG A 249 2.84 -36.98 35.34
CA ARG A 249 3.95 -37.79 34.81
C ARG A 249 3.53 -39.24 34.65
N GLN A 250 4.03 -39.88 33.60
CA GLN A 250 3.88 -41.33 33.40
C GLN A 250 4.45 -42.08 34.61
N ALA A 251 3.71 -43.07 35.13
CA ALA A 251 4.05 -43.79 36.36
C ALA A 251 5.29 -44.72 36.25
N GLY A 252 5.80 -44.94 35.04
CA GLY A 252 7.03 -45.67 34.72
C GLY A 252 7.14 -45.95 33.22
N ALA A 253 8.36 -46.05 32.68
CA ALA A 253 8.57 -46.40 31.27
C ALA A 253 8.14 -47.85 31.04
N SER A 254 6.96 -48.08 30.47
CA SER A 254 6.56 -49.40 30.00
C SER A 254 7.35 -49.72 28.73
N GLY A 255 8.18 -50.76 28.76
CA GLY A 255 8.76 -51.32 27.54
C GLY A 255 7.65 -51.89 26.69
N ALA A 256 7.32 -51.22 25.58
CA ALA A 256 6.49 -51.83 24.56
C ALA A 256 7.27 -52.98 23.91
N ASP A 257 6.57 -54.11 23.70
CA ASP A 257 7.09 -55.32 23.09
C ASP A 257 7.75 -55.02 21.73
N GLU A 258 8.72 -55.84 21.31
CA GLU A 258 9.53 -55.72 20.07
C GLU A 258 8.71 -55.74 18.74
N ARG A 259 7.39 -55.61 18.82
CA ARG A 259 6.53 -55.24 17.69
C ARG A 259 6.98 -53.90 17.17
N THR A 260 7.82 -53.91 16.14
CA THR A 260 7.87 -52.77 15.21
C THR A 260 6.43 -52.44 14.84
N TRP A 261 6.01 -51.18 14.91
CA TRP A 261 4.66 -50.78 14.49
C TRP A 261 4.31 -51.28 13.08
N ARG A 262 5.33 -51.58 12.26
CA ARG A 262 5.26 -52.27 10.96
C ARG A 262 4.75 -53.71 11.02
N THR A 263 5.04 -54.46 12.10
CA THR A 263 4.53 -55.81 12.37
C THR A 263 3.28 -55.82 13.27
N ALA A 264 3.01 -54.73 13.99
CA ALA A 264 1.74 -54.49 14.67
C ALA A 264 0.56 -54.21 13.70
N ARG A 265 0.80 -54.25 12.38
CA ARG A 265 -0.18 -54.29 11.27
C ARG A 265 -1.18 -55.48 11.34
N ALA A 266 -1.41 -56.08 12.50
CA ALA A 266 -2.34 -57.17 12.66
C ALA A 266 -3.77 -56.64 12.48
N GLU A 267 -4.36 -57.02 11.35
CA GLU A 267 -5.78 -56.85 11.01
C GLU A 267 -6.26 -55.39 11.09
N TRP A 268 -5.95 -54.59 10.06
CA TRP A 268 -6.64 -53.30 9.85
C TRP A 268 -8.13 -53.49 10.08
N ALA A 269 -8.74 -52.57 10.83
CA ALA A 269 -10.18 -52.55 11.03
C ALA A 269 -10.88 -52.34 9.67
N ASN A 270 -11.14 -53.44 8.96
CA ASN A 270 -11.81 -53.46 7.65
C ASN A 270 -13.32 -53.20 7.77
N ALA A 271 -13.83 -53.04 9.00
CA ALA A 271 -15.21 -52.68 9.24
C ALA A 271 -15.47 -51.28 8.66
N ARG A 272 -16.44 -51.17 7.77
CA ARG A 272 -16.92 -49.87 7.29
C ARG A 272 -18.15 -49.49 8.08
N ARG A 273 -18.04 -48.42 8.87
CA ARG A 273 -19.11 -47.94 9.74
C ARG A 273 -19.09 -46.42 9.79
N PRO A 274 -20.24 -45.77 10.02
CA PRO A 274 -20.27 -44.34 10.26
C PRO A 274 -19.51 -43.96 11.53
N VAL A 275 -18.87 -42.80 11.51
CA VAL A 275 -18.37 -42.15 12.73
C VAL A 275 -19.56 -41.71 13.59
N GLU A 276 -19.52 -42.03 14.87
CA GLU A 276 -20.53 -41.58 15.84
C GLU A 276 -20.30 -40.11 16.24
N VAL A 277 -21.38 -39.39 16.54
CA VAL A 277 -21.29 -38.00 17.02
C VAL A 277 -20.95 -38.02 18.51
N ALA A 278 -19.90 -37.30 18.90
CA ALA A 278 -19.48 -37.18 20.28
C ALA A 278 -20.61 -36.62 21.16
N GLN A 279 -20.85 -37.25 22.30
CA GLN A 279 -21.89 -36.80 23.25
C GLN A 279 -21.45 -35.60 24.10
N ALA A 280 -20.16 -35.26 24.09
CA ALA A 280 -19.58 -34.17 24.85
C ALA A 280 -18.54 -33.41 24.00
N PRO A 281 -18.36 -32.10 24.25
CA PRO A 281 -17.29 -31.34 23.62
C PRO A 281 -15.91 -31.90 23.99
N TYR A 282 -14.91 -31.65 23.14
CA TYR A 282 -13.55 -32.14 23.35
C TYR A 282 -12.64 -31.00 23.81
N ARG A 283 -12.27 -31.04 25.09
CA ARG A 283 -11.51 -29.99 25.78
C ARG A 283 -10.29 -30.59 26.47
N PRO A 284 -9.23 -30.94 25.73
CA PRO A 284 -8.11 -31.61 26.35
C PRO A 284 -7.21 -30.61 27.10
N ALA A 285 -6.81 -30.96 28.32
CA ALA A 285 -5.57 -30.50 28.93
C ALA A 285 -4.43 -31.47 28.53
N GLY A 286 -3.39 -31.01 27.83
CA GLY A 286 -2.36 -31.89 27.27
C GLY A 286 -1.29 -31.17 26.46
N LEU A 287 -0.24 -31.87 26.03
CA LEU A 287 0.73 -31.36 25.06
C LEU A 287 0.38 -31.80 23.66
N VAL A 288 0.31 -30.86 22.74
CA VAL A 288 0.01 -31.12 21.34
C VAL A 288 1.30 -31.19 20.53
N VAL A 289 1.37 -32.13 19.61
CA VAL A 289 2.32 -32.15 18.49
C VAL A 289 1.50 -32.33 17.21
N ASP A 290 1.67 -31.44 16.24
CA ASP A 290 0.89 -31.45 15.00
C ASP A 290 1.69 -31.30 13.70
N PHE A 291 1.09 -31.81 12.61
CA PHE A 291 1.30 -31.27 11.29
C PHE A 291 0.01 -30.67 10.73
N GLU A 292 0.20 -29.67 9.87
CA GLU A 292 -0.85 -29.02 9.12
C GLU A 292 -0.55 -29.15 7.61
N LEU A 293 -1.55 -29.58 6.84
CA LEU A 293 -1.60 -29.50 5.39
C LEU A 293 -2.54 -28.36 4.99
N SER A 294 -2.01 -27.32 4.37
CA SER A 294 -2.78 -26.14 3.96
C SER A 294 -2.75 -25.93 2.45
N GLY A 295 -3.84 -25.38 1.90
CA GLY A 295 -3.90 -25.02 0.49
C GLY A 295 -2.97 -23.85 0.17
N SER A 296 -2.33 -23.86 -1.00
CA SER A 296 -1.52 -22.75 -1.50
C SER A 296 -1.85 -22.44 -2.97
N ALA A 297 -1.65 -21.20 -3.38
CA ALA A 297 -1.58 -20.88 -4.80
C ALA A 297 -0.17 -21.18 -5.31
N TYR A 298 -0.01 -21.97 -6.37
CA TYR A 298 1.33 -22.26 -6.91
C TYR A 298 2.07 -20.98 -7.32
N SER A 299 1.41 -20.06 -8.03
CA SER A 299 1.91 -18.71 -8.33
C SER A 299 0.76 -17.72 -8.25
N TYR A 300 1.06 -16.46 -7.96
CA TYR A 300 0.04 -15.42 -7.92
C TYR A 300 0.59 -14.06 -8.37
N THR A 301 -0.19 -13.34 -9.16
CA THR A 301 0.13 -11.99 -9.60
C THR A 301 -0.85 -11.01 -8.97
N PHE A 302 -0.34 -10.18 -8.06
CA PHE A 302 -1.05 -9.01 -7.56
C PHE A 302 -0.96 -7.92 -8.63
N ALA A 303 -2.04 -7.78 -9.40
CA ALA A 303 -2.12 -6.94 -10.59
C ALA A 303 -2.04 -5.44 -10.30
N MET A 304 -1.58 -4.68 -11.30
CA MET A 304 -1.33 -3.23 -11.22
C MET A 304 -2.56 -2.45 -10.74
N GLY A 305 -2.40 -1.60 -9.73
CA GLY A 305 -3.45 -0.73 -9.22
C GLY A 305 -4.65 -1.43 -8.53
N GLU A 306 -4.69 -2.76 -8.51
CA GLU A 306 -5.79 -3.54 -7.93
C GLU A 306 -5.70 -3.60 -6.39
N THR A 307 -6.87 -3.72 -5.74
CA THR A 307 -6.98 -3.88 -4.28
C THR A 307 -7.37 -5.31 -3.92
N TYR A 308 -6.66 -5.87 -2.94
CA TYR A 308 -6.86 -7.21 -2.41
C TYR A 308 -7.21 -7.15 -0.93
N SER A 309 -8.12 -8.02 -0.47
CA SER A 309 -8.49 -8.16 0.94
C SER A 309 -8.11 -9.55 1.43
N VAL A 310 -7.32 -9.64 2.51
CA VAL A 310 -6.90 -10.88 3.15
C VAL A 310 -7.60 -10.97 4.52
N PRO A 311 -8.67 -11.79 4.66
CA PRO A 311 -9.45 -11.88 5.88
C PRO A 311 -8.80 -12.78 6.96
N LEU A 312 -8.04 -13.79 6.56
CA LEU A 312 -7.35 -14.71 7.47
C LEU A 312 -5.91 -14.95 7.04
N GLY A 313 -5.69 -15.56 5.87
CA GLY A 313 -4.34 -15.84 5.39
C GLY A 313 -4.32 -16.18 3.91
N PHE A 314 -3.21 -15.87 3.26
CA PHE A 314 -2.97 -16.28 1.88
C PHE A 314 -1.53 -16.78 1.69
N ALA A 315 -1.38 -17.98 1.15
CA ALA A 315 -0.10 -18.61 0.87
C ALA A 315 0.14 -18.74 -0.64
N VAL A 316 1.32 -18.32 -1.09
CA VAL A 316 1.79 -18.44 -2.49
C VAL A 316 3.11 -19.19 -2.53
N GLY A 317 3.16 -20.25 -3.34
CA GLY A 317 4.36 -21.03 -3.62
C GLY A 317 4.04 -22.50 -3.90
N PRO A 318 5.00 -23.26 -4.45
CA PRO A 318 6.43 -22.91 -4.59
C PRO A 318 6.79 -22.01 -5.81
N GLY A 319 5.85 -21.74 -6.71
CA GLY A 319 6.06 -20.79 -7.81
C GLY A 319 6.08 -19.31 -7.37
N THR A 320 6.11 -18.38 -8.33
CA THR A 320 6.43 -16.97 -8.05
C THR A 320 5.23 -16.15 -7.56
N ALA A 321 5.47 -15.35 -6.52
CA ALA A 321 4.59 -14.24 -6.13
C ALA A 321 5.05 -12.93 -6.82
N THR A 322 4.22 -12.39 -7.71
CA THR A 322 4.52 -11.17 -8.47
C THR A 322 3.69 -10.00 -7.98
N PHE A 323 4.34 -8.95 -7.50
CA PHE A 323 3.73 -7.69 -7.10
C PHE A 323 3.91 -6.66 -8.21
N GLN A 324 2.85 -6.41 -8.98
CA GLN A 324 2.84 -5.39 -10.03
C GLN A 324 2.69 -3.99 -9.42
N PRO A 325 3.06 -2.94 -10.18
CA PRO A 325 3.04 -1.56 -9.70
C PRO A 325 1.70 -1.15 -9.05
N GLY A 326 1.75 -0.56 -7.85
CA GLY A 326 0.60 0.07 -7.19
C GLY A 326 -0.47 -0.87 -6.65
N CYS A 327 -0.25 -2.20 -6.66
CA CYS A 327 -1.19 -3.13 -6.02
C CYS A 327 -1.31 -2.85 -4.50
N THR A 328 -2.51 -2.98 -3.95
CA THR A 328 -2.80 -2.74 -2.53
C THR A 328 -3.33 -4.01 -1.87
N ILE A 329 -2.68 -4.47 -0.81
CA ILE A 329 -3.07 -5.65 -0.02
C ILE A 329 -3.53 -5.18 1.36
N LYS A 330 -4.79 -5.47 1.68
CA LYS A 330 -5.45 -5.05 2.91
C LYS A 330 -5.74 -6.22 3.84
N TYR A 331 -5.37 -6.12 5.11
CA TYR A 331 -5.45 -7.19 6.10
C TYR A 331 -6.57 -6.96 7.11
N ALA A 332 -7.32 -8.01 7.41
CA ALA A 332 -8.11 -8.09 8.64
C ALA A 332 -7.18 -8.36 9.85
N ASN A 333 -7.74 -8.28 11.07
CA ASN A 333 -6.96 -8.43 12.29
C ASN A 333 -6.29 -9.82 12.39
N ASN A 334 -4.98 -9.82 12.64
CA ASN A 334 -4.08 -10.98 12.63
C ASN A 334 -3.93 -11.71 11.29
N ALA A 335 -4.38 -11.12 10.17
CA ALA A 335 -4.21 -11.75 8.87
C ALA A 335 -2.76 -11.66 8.36
N TRP A 336 -2.38 -12.54 7.43
CA TRP A 336 -1.01 -12.64 6.93
C TRP A 336 -0.92 -13.07 5.45
N LEU A 337 0.23 -12.77 4.84
CA LEU A 337 0.61 -13.25 3.51
C LEU A 337 1.94 -14.01 3.60
N ARG A 338 1.95 -15.29 3.21
CA ARG A 338 3.14 -16.15 3.25
C ARG A 338 3.58 -16.53 1.86
N ILE A 339 4.87 -16.37 1.61
CA ILE A 339 5.49 -16.76 0.35
C ILE A 339 6.54 -17.83 0.62
N THR A 340 6.35 -19.02 0.03
CA THR A 340 7.33 -20.13 0.06
C THR A 340 8.10 -20.25 -1.27
N GLY A 341 7.73 -19.43 -2.26
CA GLY A 341 8.33 -19.36 -3.60
C GLY A 341 9.12 -18.06 -3.86
N PRO A 342 9.64 -17.86 -5.09
CA PRO A 342 10.31 -16.63 -5.48
C PRO A 342 9.39 -15.41 -5.37
N ILE A 343 9.97 -14.24 -5.09
CA ILE A 343 9.25 -12.96 -5.08
C ILE A 343 9.74 -12.07 -6.21
N SER A 344 8.81 -11.39 -6.87
CA SER A 344 9.09 -10.39 -7.89
C SER A 344 8.37 -9.10 -7.54
N PHE A 345 9.15 -8.06 -7.22
CA PHE A 345 8.66 -6.69 -7.07
C PHE A 345 9.08 -5.88 -8.29
N ALA A 346 8.13 -5.15 -8.88
CA ALA A 346 8.41 -4.22 -9.95
C ALA A 346 9.38 -3.12 -9.48
N ASP A 347 10.32 -2.74 -10.34
CA ASP A 347 11.26 -1.65 -10.07
C ASP A 347 10.64 -0.30 -10.46
N THR A 348 9.73 0.19 -9.63
CA THR A 348 8.77 1.26 -9.96
C THR A 348 8.55 2.21 -8.79
N LEU A 349 8.19 3.47 -9.06
CA LEU A 349 7.73 4.40 -8.01
C LEU A 349 6.27 4.16 -7.63
N GLN A 350 5.50 3.43 -8.43
CA GLN A 350 4.17 2.97 -8.04
C GLN A 350 4.31 1.78 -7.10
N THR A 351 4.60 2.05 -5.83
CA THR A 351 4.94 1.05 -4.83
C THR A 351 3.73 0.18 -4.43
N PRO A 352 3.88 -1.16 -4.33
CA PRO A 352 2.91 -2.00 -3.63
C PRO A 352 2.69 -1.55 -2.19
N VAL A 353 1.45 -1.57 -1.72
CA VAL A 353 1.06 -1.14 -0.36
C VAL A 353 0.44 -2.31 0.40
N PHE A 354 0.96 -2.58 1.59
CA PHE A 354 0.46 -3.58 2.53
C PHE A 354 -0.09 -2.85 3.74
N THR A 355 -1.40 -2.96 4.03
CA THR A 355 -2.03 -2.13 5.08
C THR A 355 -3.26 -2.77 5.72
N SER A 356 -3.84 -2.12 6.73
CA SER A 356 -5.09 -2.52 7.37
C SER A 356 -6.30 -2.42 6.41
N LYS A 357 -7.30 -3.29 6.59
CA LYS A 357 -8.62 -3.14 5.94
C LYS A 357 -9.29 -1.79 6.20
N ASP A 358 -8.94 -1.17 7.33
CA ASP A 358 -9.50 0.10 7.80
C ASP A 358 -8.66 1.31 7.33
N ASP A 359 -7.58 1.07 6.57
CA ASP A 359 -6.79 2.12 5.95
C ASP A 359 -7.43 2.54 4.60
N ASP A 360 -8.24 3.59 4.64
CA ASP A 360 -8.89 4.15 3.45
C ASP A 360 -7.95 5.04 2.62
N SER A 361 -6.69 5.22 3.05
CA SER A 361 -5.72 6.08 2.37
C SER A 361 -5.07 5.48 1.13
N PHE A 362 -5.29 4.19 0.87
CA PHE A 362 -4.77 3.48 -0.30
C PHE A 362 -5.79 2.50 -0.88
N GLY A 363 -5.77 2.34 -2.21
CA GLY A 363 -6.64 1.38 -2.90
C GLY A 363 -8.13 1.70 -2.73
N GLU A 364 -8.96 0.67 -2.82
CA GLU A 364 -10.41 0.79 -2.61
C GLU A 364 -10.76 0.75 -1.12
N THR A 365 -11.73 1.58 -0.70
CA THR A 365 -12.38 1.44 0.62
C THR A 365 -13.15 0.12 0.67
N LEU A 366 -12.80 -0.75 1.62
CA LEU A 366 -13.46 -2.04 1.78
C LEU A 366 -14.80 -1.91 2.51
N PRO A 367 -15.80 -2.75 2.20
CA PRO A 367 -17.01 -2.85 3.01
C PRO A 367 -16.69 -3.11 4.48
N GLY A 368 -17.26 -2.33 5.39
CA GLY A 368 -16.99 -2.44 6.82
C GLY A 368 -15.64 -1.83 7.27
N SER A 369 -14.98 -1.04 6.42
CA SER A 369 -13.90 -0.16 6.85
C SER A 369 -14.40 0.88 7.86
N THR A 370 -13.67 1.09 8.94
CA THR A 370 -13.94 2.16 9.92
C THR A 370 -13.36 3.51 9.48
N GLY A 371 -12.45 3.53 8.50
CA GLY A 371 -11.61 4.68 8.16
C GLY A 371 -10.58 5.05 9.24
N VAL A 372 -10.44 4.23 10.29
CA VAL A 372 -9.49 4.41 11.39
C VAL A 372 -8.63 3.15 11.49
N PRO A 373 -7.46 3.12 10.82
CA PRO A 373 -6.64 1.93 10.74
C PRO A 373 -6.02 1.53 12.08
N SER A 374 -5.81 0.22 12.25
CA SER A 374 -5.08 -0.36 13.39
C SER A 374 -4.17 -1.50 12.91
N LYS A 375 -3.24 -1.95 13.78
CA LYS A 375 -2.20 -2.94 13.45
C LYS A 375 -2.77 -4.33 13.19
N HIS A 376 -3.21 -4.56 11.96
CA HIS A 376 -3.94 -5.77 11.58
C HIS A 376 -3.04 -6.91 11.13
N ALA A 377 -2.03 -6.63 10.31
CA ALA A 377 -1.24 -7.71 9.72
C ALA A 377 -0.23 -8.32 10.70
N ASN A 378 -0.04 -9.65 10.69
CA ASN A 378 0.92 -10.33 11.56
C ASN A 378 1.50 -11.63 10.96
N PRO A 379 2.54 -11.53 10.11
CA PRO A 379 3.12 -10.34 9.50
C PRO A 379 2.35 -9.87 8.25
N ALA A 380 2.66 -8.68 7.73
CA ALA A 380 2.17 -8.25 6.42
C ALA A 380 2.81 -9.04 5.27
N LEU A 381 4.09 -9.40 5.36
CA LEU A 381 4.74 -10.31 4.41
C LEU A 381 5.67 -11.27 5.15
N GLU A 382 5.42 -12.57 5.02
CA GLU A 382 6.29 -13.64 5.49
C GLU A 382 7.03 -14.29 4.32
N VAL A 383 8.36 -14.18 4.30
CA VAL A 383 9.22 -14.96 3.41
C VAL A 383 9.63 -16.22 4.18
N TYR A 384 9.14 -17.38 3.71
CA TYR A 384 9.15 -18.62 4.46
C TYR A 384 10.24 -19.58 3.98
N TYR A 385 11.33 -19.68 4.74
CA TYR A 385 12.40 -20.68 4.61
C TYR A 385 13.05 -20.79 3.22
N ASN A 386 12.92 -19.76 2.35
CA ASN A 386 13.43 -19.80 0.98
C ASN A 386 14.93 -20.12 0.93
N THR A 387 15.32 -21.08 0.09
CA THR A 387 16.71 -21.55 -0.07
C THR A 387 17.54 -20.70 -1.05
N TYR A 388 16.95 -19.63 -1.57
CA TYR A 388 17.51 -18.67 -2.51
C TYR A 388 17.28 -17.24 -2.05
N SER A 389 18.12 -16.33 -2.55
CA SER A 389 18.01 -14.90 -2.28
C SER A 389 16.69 -14.32 -2.78
N THR A 390 16.11 -13.44 -1.99
CA THR A 390 14.91 -12.68 -2.35
C THR A 390 15.18 -11.19 -2.27
N THR A 391 14.44 -10.40 -3.04
CA THR A 391 14.51 -8.93 -2.98
C THR A 391 13.10 -8.36 -2.86
N VAL A 392 12.79 -7.81 -1.69
CA VAL A 392 11.65 -6.89 -1.54
C VAL A 392 12.17 -5.50 -1.88
N ARG A 393 11.46 -4.76 -2.73
CA ARG A 393 11.87 -3.40 -3.05
C ARG A 393 10.68 -2.51 -3.34
N LYS A 394 10.85 -1.21 -3.11
CA LYS A 394 9.88 -0.18 -3.48
C LYS A 394 8.47 -0.54 -3.01
N ALA A 395 8.37 -0.97 -1.75
CA ALA A 395 7.14 -1.39 -1.11
C ALA A 395 6.85 -0.53 0.12
N ARG A 396 5.58 -0.44 0.50
CA ARG A 396 5.13 0.28 1.68
C ARG A 396 4.38 -0.67 2.61
N PHE A 397 4.85 -0.81 3.85
CA PHE A 397 4.23 -1.63 4.89
C PHE A 397 3.66 -0.73 5.97
N ARG A 398 2.34 -0.73 6.14
CA ARG A 398 1.63 0.14 7.08
C ARG A 398 0.79 -0.68 8.05
N TRP A 399 0.59 -0.15 9.26
CA TRP A 399 -0.41 -0.67 10.21
C TRP A 399 -0.31 -2.19 10.39
N ALA A 400 0.92 -2.66 10.63
CA ALA A 400 1.24 -4.07 10.81
C ALA A 400 1.87 -4.28 12.18
N LYS A 401 1.58 -5.41 12.83
CA LYS A 401 2.37 -5.83 14.00
C LYS A 401 3.79 -6.13 13.56
N ILE A 402 3.94 -6.81 12.43
CA ILE A 402 5.23 -7.07 11.80
C ILE A 402 5.12 -6.75 10.32
N GLY A 403 5.94 -5.82 9.81
CA GLY A 403 5.95 -5.45 8.40
C GLY A 403 6.42 -6.62 7.53
N VAL A 404 7.67 -7.02 7.67
CA VAL A 404 8.24 -8.17 6.96
C VAL A 404 8.87 -9.14 7.94
N ARG A 405 8.58 -10.43 7.79
CA ARG A 405 9.23 -11.53 8.52
C ARG A 405 10.01 -12.40 7.54
N TYR A 406 11.26 -12.66 7.87
CA TYR A 406 12.06 -13.70 7.24
C TYR A 406 12.20 -14.87 8.20
N ASN A 407 11.59 -16.02 7.86
CA ASN A 407 11.85 -17.30 8.52
C ASN A 407 12.91 -18.04 7.72
N THR A 408 13.92 -18.62 8.37
CA THR A 408 15.09 -19.16 7.65
C THR A 408 15.90 -20.17 8.49
N THR A 409 17.10 -20.50 8.01
CA THR A 409 17.74 -21.81 7.99
C THR A 409 19.22 -21.66 8.30
N CYS A 410 19.75 -22.37 9.30
CA CYS A 410 21.19 -22.46 9.50
C CYS A 410 21.83 -23.39 8.46
N GLY A 411 23.01 -23.05 7.94
CA GLY A 411 23.78 -23.92 7.04
C GLY A 411 23.90 -23.48 5.57
N TYR A 412 23.11 -22.50 5.11
CA TYR A 412 23.27 -21.90 3.78
C TYR A 412 23.47 -20.39 3.91
N ALA A 413 24.71 -19.90 3.75
CA ALA A 413 24.98 -18.47 3.67
C ALA A 413 24.21 -17.87 2.49
N ARG A 414 23.10 -17.19 2.79
CA ARG A 414 22.18 -16.62 1.80
C ARG A 414 21.81 -15.20 2.21
N HIS A 415 21.80 -14.34 1.21
CA HIS A 415 21.57 -12.91 1.35
C HIS A 415 20.13 -12.59 0.95
N HIS A 416 19.36 -11.97 1.83
CA HIS A 416 18.06 -11.39 1.48
C HIS A 416 18.14 -9.86 1.50
N TYR A 417 17.40 -9.22 0.60
CA TYR A 417 17.46 -7.79 0.39
C TYR A 417 16.09 -7.17 0.63
N ILE A 418 16.05 -6.10 1.42
CA ILE A 418 14.97 -5.11 1.32
C ILE A 418 15.60 -3.79 0.92
N ASN A 419 15.16 -3.25 -0.20
CA ASN A 419 15.64 -1.99 -0.70
C ASN A 419 14.49 -1.00 -0.77
N ASP A 420 14.77 0.28 -0.58
CA ASP A 420 13.92 1.33 -1.11
C ASP A 420 12.46 1.29 -0.63
N SER A 421 12.24 0.87 0.62
CA SER A 421 10.90 0.59 1.15
C SER A 421 10.59 1.43 2.38
N LEU A 422 9.31 1.69 2.61
CA LEU A 422 8.81 2.55 3.68
C LEU A 422 7.95 1.75 4.66
N PHE A 423 8.26 1.88 5.95
CA PHE A 423 7.53 1.23 7.04
C PHE A 423 6.80 2.27 7.89
N GLU A 424 5.50 2.10 8.12
CA GLU A 424 4.67 3.10 8.81
C GLU A 424 3.77 2.44 9.86
N HIS A 425 3.71 2.98 11.08
CA HIS A 425 2.81 2.49 12.14
C HIS A 425 2.98 0.97 12.42
N CYS A 426 4.22 0.50 12.52
CA CYS A 426 4.54 -0.91 12.76
C CYS A 426 5.08 -1.15 14.18
N ASP A 427 4.74 -2.27 14.82
CA ASP A 427 5.46 -2.67 16.04
C ASP A 427 6.89 -3.08 15.67
N ILE A 428 7.03 -4.01 14.72
CA ILE A 428 8.30 -4.44 14.16
C ILE A 428 8.33 -4.13 12.66
N GLY A 429 9.36 -3.42 12.19
CA GLY A 429 9.58 -3.18 10.77
C GLY A 429 9.95 -4.48 10.05
N VAL A 430 11.14 -4.99 10.36
CA VAL A 430 11.65 -6.27 9.83
C VAL A 430 12.01 -7.21 10.97
N GLN A 431 11.41 -8.39 10.99
CA GLN A 431 11.82 -9.50 11.84
C GLN A 431 12.71 -10.45 11.05
N ILE A 432 13.90 -10.71 11.59
CA ILE A 432 14.93 -11.55 10.98
C ILE A 432 15.14 -12.75 11.89
N ALA A 433 14.69 -13.93 11.45
CA ALA A 433 14.91 -15.18 12.15
C ALA A 433 16.31 -15.78 11.86
N ASN A 434 16.64 -16.85 12.58
CA ASN A 434 17.97 -17.44 12.72
C ASN A 434 18.72 -17.69 11.39
N CYS A 435 20.01 -17.31 11.33
CA CYS A 435 20.97 -17.67 10.28
C CYS A 435 20.77 -17.03 8.89
N VAL A 436 20.19 -15.84 8.82
CA VAL A 436 20.18 -15.01 7.60
C VAL A 436 21.18 -13.88 7.67
N THR A 437 21.86 -13.60 6.55
CA THR A 437 22.51 -12.30 6.34
C THR A 437 21.53 -11.39 5.61
N PHE A 438 20.91 -10.47 6.33
CA PHE A 438 19.95 -9.51 5.78
C PHE A 438 20.65 -8.21 5.35
N HIS A 439 20.27 -7.69 4.20
CA HIS A 439 20.76 -6.44 3.62
C HIS A 439 19.60 -5.45 3.48
N GLY A 440 19.65 -4.34 4.21
CA GLY A 440 18.70 -3.24 4.12
C GLY A 440 19.34 -2.00 3.50
N SER A 441 18.76 -1.46 2.42
CA SER A 441 19.23 -0.20 1.82
C SER A 441 18.08 0.75 1.47
N GLY A 442 18.25 2.06 1.66
CA GLY A 442 17.20 3.04 1.35
C GLY A 442 15.88 2.81 2.08
N LEU A 443 15.93 2.28 3.31
CA LEU A 443 14.75 2.00 4.12
C LEU A 443 14.37 3.22 4.94
N GLU A 444 13.11 3.61 4.87
CA GLU A 444 12.56 4.72 5.63
C GLU A 444 11.48 4.24 6.61
N LYS A 445 11.28 4.99 7.69
CA LYS A 445 10.23 4.72 8.68
C LYS A 445 9.44 5.95 9.10
N ASN A 446 8.20 5.70 9.54
CA ASN A 446 7.41 6.60 10.36
C ASN A 446 6.68 5.80 11.45
N ASP A 447 6.79 6.17 12.72
CA ASP A 447 6.12 5.44 13.81
C ASP A 447 6.35 3.91 13.80
N VAL A 448 7.63 3.51 13.78
CA VAL A 448 8.03 2.09 13.87
C VAL A 448 8.76 1.87 15.20
N THR A 449 8.19 1.03 16.06
CA THR A 449 8.69 0.81 17.43
C THR A 449 10.05 0.10 17.42
N THR A 450 10.16 -0.99 16.67
CA THR A 450 11.38 -1.78 16.52
C THR A 450 11.72 -1.94 15.03
N PRO A 451 12.64 -1.13 14.46
CA PRO A 451 12.95 -1.18 13.04
C PRO A 451 13.43 -2.56 12.56
N PHE A 452 14.32 -3.17 13.34
CA PHE A 452 14.82 -4.53 13.10
C PHE A 452 14.74 -5.30 14.40
N TYR A 453 14.12 -6.49 14.35
CA TYR A 453 14.14 -7.45 15.44
C TYR A 453 14.86 -8.70 14.96
N VAL A 454 16.09 -8.89 15.45
CA VAL A 454 16.96 -10.01 15.07
C VAL A 454 16.90 -11.06 16.17
N ILE A 455 16.40 -12.24 15.82
CA ILE A 455 16.39 -13.42 16.70
C ILE A 455 17.81 -14.03 16.70
N PRO A 456 18.27 -14.71 17.78
CA PRO A 456 19.59 -15.31 17.85
C PRO A 456 20.06 -15.99 16.55
N TYR A 457 21.36 -15.84 16.24
CA TYR A 457 22.01 -16.32 15.00
C TYR A 457 21.63 -15.60 13.70
N GLY A 458 20.74 -14.61 13.70
CA GLY A 458 20.53 -13.72 12.55
C GLY A 458 21.63 -12.64 12.43
N GLU A 459 21.93 -12.24 11.20
CA GLU A 459 22.85 -11.15 10.87
C GLU A 459 22.16 -10.06 10.04
N CYS A 460 22.53 -8.82 10.29
CA CYS A 460 21.94 -7.65 9.66
C CYS A 460 23.04 -6.66 9.29
N SER A 461 23.37 -6.50 8.01
CA SER A 461 24.47 -5.63 7.58
C SER A 461 24.39 -5.21 6.10
N PRO A 462 24.21 -3.92 5.76
CA PRO A 462 23.79 -2.82 6.64
C PRO A 462 22.31 -2.91 6.97
N CYS A 463 21.91 -2.46 8.16
CA CYS A 463 20.52 -2.41 8.59
C CYS A 463 20.20 -1.07 9.23
N THR A 464 20.00 -0.08 8.36
CA THR A 464 19.54 1.24 8.76
C THR A 464 18.15 1.48 8.22
N MET A 465 17.32 2.08 9.06
CA MET A 465 15.99 2.54 8.68
C MET A 465 15.87 3.99 9.16
N THR A 466 15.98 4.92 8.21
CA THR A 466 16.02 6.35 8.49
C THR A 466 14.62 6.92 8.66
N GLN A 467 14.46 7.97 9.45
CA GLN A 467 13.17 8.63 9.58
C GLN A 467 12.79 9.29 8.25
N ALA A 468 11.59 9.00 7.74
CA ALA A 468 11.06 9.68 6.56
C ALA A 468 10.87 11.18 6.89
N PRO A 469 11.42 12.11 6.09
CA PRO A 469 11.31 13.55 6.37
C PRO A 469 9.87 14.05 6.20
N PHE A 470 9.09 13.39 5.33
CA PHE A 470 7.69 13.66 5.06
C PHE A 470 6.91 12.36 5.13
N TYR A 471 5.71 12.38 5.72
CA TYR A 471 4.84 11.23 5.79
C TYR A 471 3.39 11.61 5.49
N MET A 472 2.63 10.65 4.94
CA MET A 472 1.21 10.82 4.65
C MET A 472 0.39 10.43 5.88
N ASP A 473 -0.32 11.41 6.42
CA ASP A 473 -1.16 11.26 7.62
C ASP A 473 -2.57 10.83 7.23
N LYS A 474 -3.20 11.62 6.34
CA LYS A 474 -4.54 11.35 5.81
C LYS A 474 -4.51 11.37 4.29
N SER A 475 -5.27 10.48 3.68
CA SER A 475 -5.43 10.47 2.23
C SER A 475 -6.78 9.88 1.88
N PHE A 476 -7.45 10.41 0.86
CA PHE A 476 -8.78 9.96 0.44
C PHE A 476 -9.12 10.44 -0.96
N ALA A 477 -10.09 9.77 -1.59
CA ALA A 477 -10.60 10.13 -2.90
C ALA A 477 -11.30 11.50 -2.89
N GLY A 478 -11.00 12.35 -3.87
CA GLY A 478 -11.68 13.60 -4.14
C GLY A 478 -12.80 13.46 -5.17
N LEU A 479 -12.97 14.47 -6.03
CA LEU A 479 -13.85 14.39 -7.21
C LEU A 479 -13.26 13.46 -8.27
N ASN A 480 -14.11 12.90 -9.13
CA ASN A 480 -13.75 11.97 -10.19
C ASN A 480 -14.46 12.32 -11.50
N GLY A 481 -14.15 11.57 -12.56
CA GLY A 481 -14.71 11.78 -13.89
C GLY A 481 -16.22 11.57 -14.06
N ASP A 482 -16.98 11.33 -12.98
CA ASP A 482 -18.46 11.22 -13.00
C ASP A 482 -19.12 12.56 -13.37
N ASP A 483 -18.38 13.66 -13.30
CA ASP A 483 -18.84 15.00 -13.64
C ASP A 483 -18.80 15.34 -15.13
N GLY A 484 -18.24 14.47 -15.98
CA GLY A 484 -18.13 14.74 -17.42
C GLY A 484 -16.86 15.48 -17.84
N THR A 485 -16.01 15.88 -16.89
CA THR A 485 -14.94 16.85 -17.13
C THR A 485 -13.73 16.24 -17.84
N ILE A 486 -13.31 16.88 -18.93
CA ILE A 486 -12.03 16.67 -19.61
C ILE A 486 -11.55 18.05 -20.11
N PRO A 487 -10.27 18.44 -19.88
CA PRO A 487 -9.25 17.71 -19.12
C PRO A 487 -9.57 17.67 -17.61
N PRO A 488 -8.98 16.75 -16.82
CA PRO A 488 -9.23 16.60 -15.38
C PRO A 488 -8.56 17.68 -14.53
N ASP A 489 -8.67 18.95 -14.94
CA ASP A 489 -8.11 20.08 -14.20
C ASP A 489 -8.70 20.11 -12.80
N THR A 490 -7.83 20.07 -11.79
CA THR A 490 -8.25 20.05 -10.40
C THR A 490 -7.60 21.16 -9.59
N MET A 491 -8.39 21.73 -8.70
CA MET A 491 -7.91 22.66 -7.68
C MET A 491 -8.50 22.29 -6.32
N GLY A 492 -7.84 22.73 -5.26
CA GLY A 492 -8.35 22.59 -3.91
C GLY A 492 -7.52 23.34 -2.88
N ALA A 493 -8.13 23.61 -1.73
CA ALA A 493 -7.46 24.21 -0.60
C ALA A 493 -8.01 23.67 0.72
N ILE A 494 -7.14 23.55 1.71
CA ILE A 494 -7.52 23.27 3.09
C ILE A 494 -7.84 24.57 3.83
N GLY A 495 -8.92 24.55 4.61
CA GLY A 495 -9.23 25.57 5.61
C GLY A 495 -9.27 24.96 7.01
N PRO A 496 -9.79 25.68 8.02
CA PRO A 496 -9.71 25.22 9.41
C PRO A 496 -10.42 23.87 9.63
N ASN A 497 -11.56 23.67 8.98
CA ASN A 497 -12.45 22.53 9.25
C ASN A 497 -12.74 21.66 8.01
N HIS A 498 -12.42 22.10 6.80
CA HIS A 498 -12.84 21.42 5.58
C HIS A 498 -11.79 21.58 4.48
N PHE A 499 -11.77 20.61 3.58
CA PHE A 499 -11.08 20.72 2.29
C PHE A 499 -12.12 21.07 1.21
N LEU A 500 -11.89 22.12 0.44
CA LEU A 500 -12.73 22.52 -0.69
C LEU A 500 -12.01 22.15 -1.98
N THR A 501 -12.69 21.42 -2.88
CA THR A 501 -12.14 21.00 -4.17
C THR A 501 -13.07 21.33 -5.32
N VAL A 502 -12.51 21.47 -6.51
CA VAL A 502 -13.22 21.79 -7.74
C VAL A 502 -12.53 21.19 -8.96
N THR A 503 -13.31 20.92 -10.01
CA THR A 503 -12.86 20.46 -11.33
C THR A 503 -13.31 21.43 -12.44
N THR A 504 -12.53 21.59 -13.51
CA THR A 504 -12.92 22.48 -14.64
C THR A 504 -14.22 22.01 -15.29
N ARG A 505 -15.16 22.89 -15.60
CA ARG A 505 -16.48 22.55 -16.21
C ARG A 505 -17.29 21.49 -15.45
N GLY A 506 -16.88 21.14 -14.23
CA GLY A 506 -17.40 20.01 -13.47
C GLY A 506 -18.06 20.45 -12.18
N GLN A 507 -17.57 19.94 -11.07
CA GLN A 507 -18.19 20.06 -9.75
C GLN A 507 -17.31 20.82 -8.76
N ILE A 508 -17.95 21.40 -7.75
CA ILE A 508 -17.31 21.90 -6.52
C ILE A 508 -17.88 21.12 -5.34
N ALA A 509 -17.01 20.70 -4.41
CA ALA A 509 -17.40 19.90 -3.26
C ALA A 509 -16.61 20.21 -1.99
N VAL A 510 -17.29 20.09 -0.85
CA VAL A 510 -16.71 20.23 0.49
C VAL A 510 -16.50 18.85 1.10
N PHE A 511 -15.29 18.59 1.59
CA PHE A 511 -14.92 17.38 2.31
C PHE A 511 -14.62 17.70 3.77
N ASP A 512 -15.09 16.84 4.67
CA ASP A 512 -14.68 16.88 6.07
C ASP A 512 -13.23 16.44 6.17
N ARG A 513 -12.38 17.31 6.74
CA ARG A 513 -10.93 17.08 6.81
C ARG A 513 -10.53 15.96 7.78
N THR A 514 -11.43 15.55 8.66
CA THR A 514 -11.15 14.56 9.71
C THR A 514 -11.41 13.16 9.22
N THR A 515 -12.58 12.97 8.61
CA THR A 515 -13.11 11.70 8.11
C THR A 515 -12.79 11.44 6.64
N GLY A 516 -12.43 12.49 5.87
CA GLY A 516 -12.20 12.38 4.42
C GLY A 516 -13.48 12.17 3.61
N ARG A 517 -14.66 12.27 4.23
CA ARG A 517 -15.95 12.06 3.55
C ARG A 517 -16.48 13.38 2.98
N PRO A 518 -17.20 13.34 1.84
CA PRO A 518 -17.92 14.52 1.34
C PRO A 518 -18.99 14.93 2.35
N VAL A 519 -19.10 16.23 2.62
CA VAL A 519 -20.13 16.78 3.50
C VAL A 519 -21.48 16.71 2.78
N GLU A 520 -22.49 16.19 3.48
CA GLU A 520 -23.82 15.96 2.91
C GLU A 520 -24.44 17.26 2.37
N GLY A 521 -24.95 17.20 1.13
CA GLY A 521 -25.54 18.36 0.44
C GLY A 521 -24.55 19.45 0.01
N GLN A 522 -23.24 19.24 0.18
CA GLN A 522 -22.20 20.24 -0.16
C GLN A 522 -21.43 19.88 -1.43
N LYS A 523 -22.18 19.49 -2.46
CA LYS A 523 -21.67 19.17 -3.80
C LYS A 523 -22.65 19.70 -4.84
N GLN A 524 -22.17 20.51 -5.79
CA GLN A 524 -22.97 21.03 -6.90
C GLN A 524 -22.10 21.31 -8.14
N LEU A 525 -22.71 21.62 -9.27
CA LEU A 525 -21.97 21.99 -10.48
C LEU A 525 -21.28 23.36 -10.32
N LEU A 526 -20.09 23.51 -10.91
CA LEU A 526 -19.33 24.75 -10.83
C LEU A 526 -20.09 25.95 -11.42
N ARG A 527 -20.79 25.74 -12.55
CA ARG A 527 -21.63 26.76 -13.19
C ARG A 527 -22.78 27.22 -12.28
N GLU A 528 -23.35 26.30 -11.49
CA GLU A 528 -24.43 26.61 -10.54
C GLU A 528 -23.87 27.37 -9.33
N PHE A 529 -22.71 26.97 -8.85
CA PHE A 529 -21.98 27.72 -7.82
C PHE A 529 -21.75 29.17 -8.25
N PHE A 530 -21.38 29.44 -9.51
CA PHE A 530 -21.19 30.82 -9.99
C PHE A 530 -22.46 31.53 -10.49
N ASN A 531 -23.63 30.87 -10.46
CA ASN A 531 -24.89 31.39 -11.02
C ASN A 531 -24.76 31.83 -12.50
N THR A 532 -24.17 30.95 -13.32
CA THR A 532 -23.86 31.19 -14.73
C THR A 532 -24.22 29.97 -15.59
N THR A 533 -24.19 30.13 -16.91
CA THR A 533 -24.44 29.05 -17.87
C THR A 533 -23.23 28.14 -18.07
N SER A 534 -22.02 28.66 -17.87
CA SER A 534 -20.76 27.92 -17.99
C SER A 534 -19.71 28.47 -17.02
N ALA A 535 -18.83 27.60 -16.55
CA ALA A 535 -17.67 27.96 -15.75
C ALA A 535 -16.54 26.96 -15.98
N ALA A 536 -15.33 27.45 -16.21
CA ALA A 536 -14.14 26.65 -16.49
C ALA A 536 -12.91 27.23 -15.76
N ASP A 537 -11.83 26.47 -15.73
CA ASP A 537 -10.53 26.81 -15.16
C ASP A 537 -10.62 27.45 -13.77
N PRO A 538 -11.18 26.73 -12.80
CA PRO A 538 -11.31 27.28 -11.47
C PRO A 538 -9.95 27.43 -10.78
N ARG A 539 -9.83 28.40 -9.87
CA ARG A 539 -8.74 28.50 -8.89
C ARG A 539 -9.33 28.63 -7.49
N ILE A 540 -8.67 28.05 -6.48
CA ILE A 540 -9.09 28.14 -5.08
C ILE A 540 -7.91 28.56 -4.21
N TRP A 541 -8.17 29.46 -3.27
CA TRP A 541 -7.30 29.72 -2.13
C TRP A 541 -8.12 29.93 -0.86
N TYR A 542 -7.58 29.49 0.28
CA TYR A 542 -8.00 29.96 1.59
C TYR A 542 -7.11 31.13 1.99
N ASP A 543 -7.70 32.29 2.25
CA ASP A 543 -7.02 33.48 2.75
C ASP A 543 -6.80 33.34 4.27
N HIS A 544 -5.58 33.01 4.67
CA HIS A 544 -5.21 32.84 6.08
C HIS A 544 -5.36 34.13 6.90
N GLY A 545 -5.07 35.30 6.31
CA GLY A 545 -5.13 36.57 7.02
C GLY A 545 -6.58 37.01 7.28
N SER A 546 -7.42 36.90 6.25
CA SER A 546 -8.83 37.31 6.34
C SER A 546 -9.76 36.20 6.84
N GLN A 547 -9.26 34.95 6.91
CA GLN A 547 -10.05 33.76 7.25
C GLN A 547 -11.27 33.61 6.32
N ARG A 548 -11.03 33.67 5.00
CA ARG A 548 -12.05 33.60 3.93
C ARG A 548 -11.58 32.70 2.80
N TRP A 549 -12.52 32.15 2.06
CA TRP A 549 -12.27 31.39 0.84
C TRP A 549 -12.39 32.32 -0.37
N ALA A 550 -11.54 32.12 -1.38
CA ALA A 550 -11.66 32.76 -2.68
C ALA A 550 -11.63 31.69 -3.77
N VAL A 551 -12.64 31.72 -4.64
CA VAL A 551 -12.76 30.84 -5.80
C VAL A 551 -12.93 31.71 -7.03
N SER A 552 -12.09 31.53 -8.04
CA SER A 552 -12.27 32.19 -9.35
C SER A 552 -12.49 31.16 -10.45
N ALA A 553 -13.07 31.59 -11.57
CA ALA A 553 -13.25 30.79 -12.78
C ALA A 553 -13.45 31.72 -13.98
N MET A 554 -13.23 31.23 -15.20
CA MET A 554 -13.68 31.90 -16.42
C MET A 554 -15.06 31.40 -16.86
N HIS A 555 -15.75 32.13 -17.74
CA HIS A 555 -17.07 31.72 -18.25
C HIS A 555 -16.97 30.60 -19.29
N SER A 556 -16.34 30.84 -20.43
CA SER A 556 -16.14 29.88 -21.51
C SER A 556 -14.86 30.20 -22.28
N GLU A 557 -14.36 29.24 -23.05
CA GLU A 557 -13.24 29.41 -24.00
C GLU A 557 -13.72 29.70 -25.42
N ASP A 558 -14.98 30.12 -25.58
CA ASP A 558 -15.58 30.28 -26.90
C ASP A 558 -15.51 31.76 -27.34
N PRO A 559 -15.03 32.06 -28.56
CA PRO A 559 -15.03 33.42 -29.11
C PRO A 559 -16.40 34.09 -28.98
N GLY A 560 -16.42 35.35 -28.53
CA GLY A 560 -17.64 36.13 -28.34
C GLY A 560 -18.50 35.77 -27.11
N THR A 561 -18.14 34.73 -26.34
CA THR A 561 -18.80 34.41 -25.06
C THR A 561 -17.84 34.27 -23.87
N GLY A 562 -16.55 34.03 -24.13
CA GLY A 562 -15.48 33.98 -23.14
C GLY A 562 -14.95 35.36 -22.75
N ASP A 563 -15.84 36.27 -22.34
CA ASP A 563 -15.55 37.68 -22.06
C ASP A 563 -15.62 38.01 -20.57
N LYS A 564 -15.61 37.01 -19.67
CA LYS A 564 -15.82 37.21 -18.22
C LYS A 564 -14.95 36.30 -17.38
N VAL A 565 -14.49 36.86 -16.27
CA VAL A 565 -13.93 36.12 -15.13
C VAL A 565 -14.79 36.36 -13.90
N PHE A 566 -14.96 35.33 -13.08
CA PHE A 566 -15.72 35.38 -11.84
C PHE A 566 -14.80 35.30 -10.64
N LEU A 567 -15.12 36.03 -9.58
CA LEU A 567 -14.59 35.83 -8.25
C LEU A 567 -15.75 35.60 -7.28
N LYS A 568 -15.72 34.49 -6.54
CA LYS A 568 -16.55 34.26 -5.38
C LYS A 568 -15.70 34.25 -4.13
N VAL A 569 -16.12 35.01 -3.11
CA VAL A 569 -15.48 34.99 -1.79
C VAL A 569 -16.47 34.60 -0.71
N SER A 570 -16.05 33.78 0.25
CA SER A 570 -16.92 33.43 1.37
C SER A 570 -17.08 34.62 2.31
N GLN A 571 -18.18 34.65 3.06
CA GLN A 571 -18.43 35.66 4.09
C GLN A 571 -17.85 35.29 5.46
N THR A 572 -17.46 34.02 5.64
CA THR A 572 -16.84 33.47 6.87
C THR A 572 -15.73 32.48 6.52
N ASN A 573 -15.10 31.85 7.51
CA ASN A 573 -14.16 30.76 7.31
C ASN A 573 -14.83 29.43 6.88
N ASN A 574 -16.16 29.40 6.75
CA ASN A 574 -16.91 28.21 6.41
C ASN A 574 -17.14 28.10 4.89
N PRO A 575 -16.68 27.03 4.20
CA PRO A 575 -16.81 26.88 2.76
C PRO A 575 -18.16 26.30 2.28
N LEU A 576 -19.14 26.06 3.16
CA LEU A 576 -20.43 25.48 2.74
C LEU A 576 -21.06 26.29 1.60
N LEU A 577 -21.60 25.58 0.61
CA LEU A 577 -21.91 26.08 -0.73
C LEU A 577 -23.25 26.82 -0.84
N GLY A 578 -23.89 27.12 0.29
CA GLY A 578 -25.12 27.92 0.32
C GLY A 578 -24.92 29.31 -0.27
N SER A 579 -25.86 29.79 -1.09
CA SER A 579 -25.76 31.07 -1.81
C SER A 579 -25.49 32.26 -0.87
N ASN A 580 -26.10 32.29 0.31
CA ASN A 580 -25.93 33.35 1.31
C ASN A 580 -24.57 33.32 2.02
N ASN A 581 -23.71 32.32 1.78
CA ASN A 581 -22.38 32.26 2.37
C ASN A 581 -21.31 32.93 1.50
N TRP A 582 -21.65 33.33 0.26
CA TRP A 582 -20.67 33.76 -0.73
C TRP A 582 -21.10 35.07 -1.39
N LEU A 583 -20.14 35.97 -1.62
CA LEU A 583 -20.29 37.15 -2.47
C LEU A 583 -19.77 36.83 -3.86
N LEU A 584 -20.52 37.20 -4.90
CA LEU A 584 -20.18 36.99 -6.31
C LEU A 584 -19.80 38.32 -6.98
N TYR A 585 -18.65 38.33 -7.63
CA TYR A 585 -18.18 39.42 -8.47
C TYR A 585 -17.96 38.91 -9.90
N PRO A 586 -18.92 39.12 -10.82
CA PRO A 586 -18.70 38.90 -12.24
C PRO A 586 -17.92 40.09 -12.82
N VAL A 587 -16.76 39.84 -13.41
CA VAL A 587 -15.90 40.87 -14.00
C VAL A 587 -15.88 40.69 -15.52
N PRO A 588 -16.53 41.61 -16.26
CA PRO A 588 -16.38 41.67 -17.71
C PRO A 588 -14.94 41.99 -18.10
N VAL A 589 -14.44 41.26 -19.08
CA VAL A 589 -13.16 41.45 -19.75
C VAL A 589 -13.47 42.02 -21.13
N ALA A 590 -13.17 43.30 -21.32
CA ALA A 590 -13.50 44.01 -22.54
C ALA A 590 -12.54 43.61 -23.68
N VAL A 591 -12.93 42.58 -24.44
CA VAL A 591 -12.19 42.08 -25.61
C VAL A 591 -13.09 42.07 -26.86
N PRO A 592 -12.53 42.21 -28.08
CA PRO A 592 -13.26 42.05 -29.34
C PRO A 592 -13.90 40.66 -29.49
N SER A 593 -14.86 40.51 -30.41
CA SER A 593 -15.60 39.26 -30.65
C SER A 593 -14.73 38.08 -31.06
N GLU A 594 -13.56 38.32 -31.66
CA GLU A 594 -12.62 37.29 -32.10
C GLU A 594 -11.68 36.82 -30.98
N GLN A 595 -11.79 37.42 -29.79
CA GLN A 595 -10.95 37.16 -28.64
C GLN A 595 -11.75 36.52 -27.49
N TRP A 596 -11.06 35.76 -26.65
CA TRP A 596 -11.62 35.14 -25.46
C TRP A 596 -10.56 35.02 -24.36
N VAL A 597 -10.98 34.74 -23.14
CA VAL A 597 -10.09 34.53 -22.01
C VAL A 597 -9.77 33.05 -21.80
N ASP A 598 -8.56 32.77 -21.33
CA ASP A 598 -8.11 31.42 -21.02
C ASP A 598 -7.08 31.43 -19.88
N PHE A 599 -6.91 30.28 -19.23
CA PHE A 599 -5.88 30.00 -18.25
C PHE A 599 -5.78 31.03 -17.09
N PRO A 600 -6.88 31.30 -16.36
CA PRO A 600 -6.84 32.20 -15.22
C PRO A 600 -5.89 31.71 -14.11
N THR A 601 -5.19 32.66 -13.50
CA THR A 601 -4.35 32.46 -12.32
C THR A 601 -4.85 33.34 -11.18
N LEU A 602 -4.61 32.91 -9.93
CA LEU A 602 -5.12 33.57 -8.73
C LEU A 602 -4.02 33.68 -7.67
N GLY A 603 -3.83 34.90 -7.18
CA GLY A 603 -2.93 35.24 -6.08
C GLY A 603 -3.59 36.24 -5.16
N MET A 604 -3.00 36.47 -4.00
CA MET A 604 -3.51 37.41 -3.01
C MET A 604 -2.44 37.76 -1.99
N ASP A 605 -2.58 38.92 -1.34
CA ASP A 605 -1.77 39.32 -0.21
C ASP A 605 -2.66 39.93 0.87
N VAL A 606 -2.08 40.59 1.88
CA VAL A 606 -2.85 41.31 2.91
C VAL A 606 -3.68 42.46 2.33
N ASN A 607 -3.32 42.99 1.15
CA ASN A 607 -3.93 44.19 0.57
C ASN A 607 -5.02 43.89 -0.47
N GLY A 608 -4.97 42.73 -1.14
CA GLY A 608 -5.86 42.46 -2.26
C GLY A 608 -5.87 41.02 -2.75
N ILE A 609 -6.78 40.75 -3.69
CA ILE A 609 -6.89 39.53 -4.49
C ILE A 609 -6.60 39.91 -5.94
N TYR A 610 -5.83 39.09 -6.67
CA TYR A 610 -5.36 39.38 -8.02
C TYR A 610 -5.66 38.20 -8.94
N ILE A 611 -6.41 38.45 -10.00
CA ILE A 611 -6.68 37.48 -11.07
C ILE A 611 -5.91 37.96 -12.30
N SER A 612 -5.13 37.07 -12.92
CA SER A 612 -4.55 37.30 -14.24
C SER A 612 -5.14 36.29 -15.19
N VAL A 613 -5.54 36.72 -16.39
CA VAL A 613 -6.07 35.82 -17.41
C VAL A 613 -5.45 36.13 -18.77
N GLN A 614 -5.15 35.08 -19.54
CA GLN A 614 -4.62 35.21 -20.89
C GLN A 614 -5.76 35.63 -21.84
N ILE A 615 -5.49 36.59 -22.71
CA ILE A 615 -6.36 36.92 -23.84
C ILE A 615 -5.88 36.12 -25.05
N ARG A 616 -6.76 35.32 -25.63
CA ARG A 616 -6.54 34.53 -26.84
C ARG A 616 -7.26 35.11 -28.04
N GLU A 617 -6.78 34.76 -29.23
CA GLU A 617 -7.39 35.14 -30.50
C GLU A 617 -7.14 34.04 -31.54
N SER A 618 -8.01 33.93 -32.55
CA SER A 618 -8.00 32.81 -33.51
C SER A 618 -6.74 32.69 -34.37
N THR A 619 -5.99 33.77 -34.58
CA THR A 619 -4.84 33.81 -35.52
C THR A 619 -3.51 33.47 -34.87
N THR A 620 -3.25 34.00 -33.68
CA THR A 620 -1.96 33.88 -32.97
C THR A 620 -2.07 33.06 -31.68
N ASN A 621 -3.28 32.65 -31.30
CA ASN A 621 -3.62 31.95 -30.06
C ASN A 621 -3.27 32.71 -28.77
N ARG A 622 -2.80 33.97 -28.86
CA ARG A 622 -2.42 34.81 -27.72
C ARG A 622 -2.28 36.27 -28.14
N HIS A 623 -2.89 37.17 -27.38
CA HIS A 623 -2.89 38.61 -27.66
C HIS A 623 -2.37 39.48 -26.50
N GLY A 624 -2.50 39.02 -25.25
CA GLY A 624 -2.04 39.76 -24.07
C GLY A 624 -2.62 39.19 -22.78
N PHE A 625 -2.66 40.02 -21.73
CA PHE A 625 -3.21 39.66 -20.43
C PHE A 625 -4.12 40.74 -19.87
N TRP A 626 -5.16 40.29 -19.17
CA TRP A 626 -6.03 41.11 -18.35
C TRP A 626 -5.83 40.77 -16.88
N ILE A 627 -5.46 41.76 -16.08
CA ILE A 627 -5.19 41.60 -14.65
C ILE A 627 -6.19 42.41 -13.84
N GLN A 628 -7.05 41.72 -13.12
CA GLN A 628 -8.03 42.31 -12.23
C GLN A 628 -7.54 42.25 -10.78
N ALA A 629 -7.48 43.41 -10.13
CA ALA A 629 -7.20 43.52 -8.70
C ALA A 629 -8.49 43.85 -7.91
N PHE A 630 -8.64 43.26 -6.73
CA PHE A 630 -9.72 43.51 -5.80
C PHE A 630 -9.12 43.93 -4.45
N LYS A 631 -9.53 45.09 -3.93
CA LYS A 631 -9.00 45.65 -2.70
C LYS A 631 -9.60 44.95 -1.47
N LYS A 632 -8.75 44.61 -0.50
CA LYS A 632 -9.16 44.20 0.85
C LYS A 632 -9.19 45.43 1.78
N PRO A 633 -10.16 45.52 2.71
CA PRO A 633 -11.17 44.51 3.03
C PRO A 633 -12.45 44.61 2.18
N ASP A 634 -12.56 45.59 1.28
CA ASP A 634 -13.81 45.93 0.57
C ASP A 634 -14.44 44.74 -0.16
N VAL A 635 -13.63 43.94 -0.86
CA VAL A 635 -14.09 42.74 -1.58
C VAL A 635 -14.77 41.70 -0.68
N TYR A 636 -14.44 41.64 0.61
CA TYR A 636 -15.05 40.68 1.53
C TYR A 636 -16.30 41.23 2.23
N ASN A 637 -16.44 42.55 2.32
CA ASN A 637 -17.40 43.19 3.21
C ASN A 637 -18.49 43.98 2.48
N ASN A 638 -18.31 44.29 1.19
CA ASN A 638 -19.25 45.09 0.42
C ASN A 638 -19.78 44.31 -0.79
N PRO A 639 -21.01 43.74 -0.72
CA PRO A 639 -21.64 43.03 -1.84
C PRO A 639 -21.84 43.87 -3.11
N SER A 640 -21.77 45.20 -3.00
CA SER A 640 -21.86 46.14 -4.13
C SER A 640 -20.50 46.68 -4.57
N TYR A 641 -19.40 46.13 -4.05
CA TYR A 641 -18.05 46.54 -4.40
C TYR A 641 -17.82 46.41 -5.91
N GLN A 642 -17.34 47.50 -6.52
CA GLN A 642 -16.91 47.51 -7.91
C GLN A 642 -15.38 47.50 -7.92
N PRO A 643 -14.75 46.48 -8.52
CA PRO A 643 -13.30 46.46 -8.59
C PRO A 643 -12.79 47.60 -9.50
N PRO A 644 -11.58 48.14 -9.22
CA PRO A 644 -10.97 49.20 -10.02
C PRO A 644 -10.69 48.73 -11.45
N SER A 645 -10.34 49.68 -12.33
CA SER A 645 -9.95 49.38 -13.71
C SER A 645 -8.82 48.33 -13.77
N PRO A 646 -8.89 47.41 -14.74
CA PRO A 646 -7.90 46.35 -14.89
C PRO A 646 -6.55 46.92 -15.32
N GLN A 647 -5.50 46.11 -15.13
CA GLN A 647 -4.23 46.32 -15.82
C GLN A 647 -4.20 45.45 -17.07
N ILE A 648 -4.02 46.05 -18.24
CA ILE A 648 -3.95 45.36 -19.53
C ILE A 648 -2.48 45.33 -19.96
N LEU A 649 -1.97 44.16 -20.34
CA LEU A 649 -0.60 43.99 -20.80
C LEU A 649 -0.61 43.43 -22.23
N THR A 650 0.20 44.00 -23.11
CA THR A 650 0.37 43.48 -24.48
C THR A 650 1.58 42.55 -24.58
N LEU A 651 1.64 41.78 -25.67
CA LEU A 651 2.81 40.93 -25.94
C LEU A 651 4.10 41.71 -26.20
N GLN A 652 4.03 43.01 -26.53
CA GLN A 652 5.22 43.85 -26.62
C GLN A 652 5.82 44.16 -25.25
N GLU A 653 5.01 44.21 -24.19
CA GLU A 653 5.51 44.42 -22.82
C GLU A 653 6.19 43.17 -22.25
N LEU A 654 5.57 42.00 -22.46
CA LEU A 654 6.13 40.72 -22.07
C LEU A 654 5.58 39.57 -22.92
N ASP A 655 6.45 38.94 -23.69
CA ASP A 655 6.15 37.69 -24.39
C ASP A 655 6.15 36.52 -23.40
N THR A 656 4.98 36.15 -22.88
CA THR A 656 4.81 35.02 -21.95
C THR A 656 3.48 34.29 -22.17
N TRP A 657 3.42 33.03 -21.75
CA TRP A 657 2.20 32.22 -21.79
C TRP A 657 1.38 32.30 -20.50
N CYS A 658 2.00 32.72 -19.40
CA CYS A 658 1.33 32.74 -18.10
C CYS A 658 1.98 33.76 -17.17
N ILE A 659 1.15 34.59 -16.55
CA ILE A 659 1.52 35.48 -15.45
C ILE A 659 0.90 34.91 -14.17
N GLN A 660 1.74 34.65 -13.17
CA GLN A 660 1.35 34.15 -11.86
C GLN A 660 1.40 35.30 -10.83
N PRO A 661 0.26 35.85 -10.38
CA PRO A 661 0.21 36.61 -9.15
C PRO A 661 0.54 35.70 -7.96
N ALA A 662 1.41 36.14 -7.05
CA ALA A 662 1.79 35.36 -5.90
C ALA A 662 0.69 35.35 -4.82
N TYR A 663 0.44 34.19 -4.21
CA TYR A 663 -0.16 34.15 -2.88
C TYR A 663 0.93 34.53 -1.87
N ASN A 664 0.82 35.67 -1.22
CA ASN A 664 1.77 36.14 -0.22
C ASN A 664 1.23 35.95 1.20
N PHE A 665 1.85 35.03 1.93
CA PHE A 665 1.55 34.78 3.34
C PHE A 665 2.20 35.79 4.29
N ASP A 666 3.20 36.55 3.84
CA ASP A 666 3.94 37.48 4.68
C ASP A 666 3.11 38.75 4.91
N ALA A 667 2.95 39.14 6.17
CA ALA A 667 2.23 40.33 6.59
C ALA A 667 3.05 41.13 7.60
N PRO A 668 3.53 42.35 7.26
CA PRO A 668 3.36 43.02 5.97
C PRO A 668 4.25 42.43 4.85
N PRO A 669 3.82 42.50 3.58
CA PRO A 669 4.67 42.19 2.43
C PRO A 669 5.95 43.04 2.40
N ILE A 670 7.08 42.46 2.00
CA ILE A 670 8.32 43.22 1.76
C ILE A 670 8.05 44.30 0.70
N GLY A 671 8.26 45.56 1.09
CA GLY A 671 8.00 46.73 0.24
C GLY A 671 6.52 47.08 0.05
N GLY A 672 5.58 46.35 0.67
CA GLY A 672 4.14 46.59 0.55
C GLY A 672 3.55 46.25 -0.83
N TYR A 673 4.26 45.48 -1.65
CA TYR A 673 3.87 45.16 -3.02
C TYR A 673 3.22 43.78 -3.15
N ALA A 674 2.25 43.69 -4.07
CA ALA A 674 1.87 42.42 -4.67
C ALA A 674 2.86 42.06 -5.78
N TRP A 675 3.23 40.79 -5.86
CA TRP A 675 4.27 40.30 -6.76
C TRP A 675 3.68 39.41 -7.85
N PHE A 676 4.16 39.60 -9.07
CA PHE A 676 3.78 38.83 -10.25
C PHE A 676 5.05 38.25 -10.86
N VAL A 677 5.00 36.99 -11.30
CA VAL A 677 6.10 36.30 -11.96
C VAL A 677 5.65 35.63 -13.25
N ALA A 678 6.55 35.56 -14.22
CA ALA A 678 6.26 34.98 -15.54
C ALA A 678 7.52 34.41 -16.17
N LYS A 679 7.36 33.38 -17.01
CA LYS A 679 8.43 32.86 -17.88
C LYS A 679 8.34 33.56 -19.24
N GLY A 680 9.41 34.23 -19.65
CA GLY A 680 9.58 34.83 -20.96
C GLY A 680 9.75 33.79 -22.08
N PRO A 681 10.08 34.25 -23.30
CA PRO A 681 10.21 33.39 -24.46
C PRO A 681 11.44 32.48 -24.33
N SER A 682 11.37 31.33 -25.01
CA SER A 682 12.49 30.38 -25.11
C SER A 682 13.66 30.99 -25.90
N SER A 683 14.86 30.46 -25.67
CA SER A 683 16.05 30.74 -26.47
C SER A 683 16.34 29.54 -27.37
N GLY A 684 15.65 29.47 -28.51
CA GLY A 684 15.60 28.24 -29.30
C GLY A 684 14.83 27.16 -28.54
N ASN A 685 15.48 26.04 -28.26
CA ASN A 685 14.89 24.96 -27.44
C ASN A 685 15.16 25.14 -25.93
N LEU A 686 15.97 26.12 -25.53
CA LEU A 686 16.32 26.34 -24.12
C LEU A 686 15.30 27.21 -23.40
N GLY A 687 15.21 26.99 -22.09
CA GLY A 687 14.34 27.70 -21.17
C GLY A 687 14.41 29.23 -21.22
N GLY A 688 13.25 29.86 -21.09
CA GLY A 688 13.12 31.33 -21.05
C GLY A 688 13.49 32.04 -19.74
N GLN A 689 13.65 33.36 -19.86
CA GLN A 689 13.66 34.39 -18.80
C GLN A 689 12.68 34.18 -17.66
N ILE A 690 13.05 34.06 -16.37
CA ILE A 690 12.06 34.38 -15.32
C ILE A 690 12.05 35.90 -15.12
N TYR A 691 10.86 36.50 -15.24
CA TYR A 691 10.61 37.92 -15.03
C TYR A 691 9.68 38.13 -13.83
N CYS A 692 9.80 39.29 -13.20
CA CYS A 692 8.92 39.73 -12.13
C CYS A 692 8.46 41.18 -12.35
N ARG A 693 7.28 41.51 -11.83
CA ARG A 693 6.76 42.88 -11.74
C ARG A 693 5.99 43.04 -10.43
N ARG A 694 5.88 44.29 -9.97
CA ARG A 694 5.29 44.64 -8.68
C ARG A 694 4.10 45.57 -8.87
N LEU A 695 3.07 45.37 -8.09
CA LEU A 695 1.88 46.21 -8.05
C LEU A 695 1.77 46.84 -6.65
N ARG A 696 1.45 48.12 -6.59
CA ARG A 696 1.13 48.83 -5.35
C ARG A 696 -0.32 49.31 -5.36
N TRP A 697 -0.87 49.53 -4.17
CA TRP A 697 -2.13 50.23 -4.03
C TRP A 697 -1.86 51.72 -3.75
N ASN A 698 -2.44 52.59 -4.58
CA ASN A 698 -2.57 54.01 -4.35
C ASN A 698 -4.03 54.27 -3.98
N ASP A 699 -4.33 54.34 -2.69
CA ASP A 699 -5.67 54.24 -2.12
C ASP A 699 -6.41 52.97 -2.61
N THR A 700 -7.45 53.15 -3.42
CA THR A 700 -8.27 52.09 -4.01
C THR A 700 -7.80 51.66 -5.40
N ASN A 701 -6.79 52.31 -5.98
CA ASN A 701 -6.32 52.05 -7.33
C ASN A 701 -5.03 51.21 -7.34
N PRO A 702 -4.98 50.13 -8.15
CA PRO A 702 -3.77 49.35 -8.35
C PRO A 702 -2.87 50.02 -9.41
N GLU A 703 -1.57 50.13 -9.13
CA GLU A 703 -0.58 50.72 -10.05
C GLU A 703 0.64 49.81 -10.20
N TRP A 704 1.09 49.59 -11.44
CA TRP A 704 2.38 48.94 -11.68
C TRP A 704 3.54 49.80 -11.18
N VAL A 705 4.55 49.13 -10.62
CA VAL A 705 5.79 49.75 -10.17
C VAL A 705 6.94 49.28 -11.05
N GLY A 706 7.32 50.15 -11.99
CA GLY A 706 8.35 49.87 -12.99
C GLY A 706 7.90 48.87 -14.06
N ASP A 707 8.84 48.48 -14.92
CA ASP A 707 8.64 47.48 -15.99
C ASP A 707 8.93 46.06 -15.51
N TRP A 708 8.69 45.07 -16.37
CA TRP A 708 9.08 43.68 -16.11
C TRP A 708 10.60 43.56 -15.98
N GLN A 709 11.06 43.00 -14.87
CA GLN A 709 12.48 42.85 -14.55
C GLN A 709 12.90 41.39 -14.56
N ALA A 710 14.01 41.10 -15.23
CA ALA A 710 14.61 39.76 -15.17
C ALA A 710 15.03 39.45 -13.73
N VAL A 711 14.65 38.28 -13.25
CA VAL A 711 15.12 37.74 -11.96
C VAL A 711 16.64 37.58 -12.02
N THR A 712 17.35 38.07 -11.01
CA THR A 712 18.82 38.00 -10.96
C THR A 712 19.26 36.55 -10.77
N GLY A 713 20.13 36.05 -11.65
CA GLY A 713 20.55 34.66 -11.76
C GLY A 713 19.91 33.93 -12.95
N SER A 714 20.27 32.67 -13.18
CA SER A 714 19.75 31.85 -14.28
C SER A 714 19.66 30.37 -13.88
N TYR A 715 18.59 29.70 -14.30
CA TYR A 715 18.44 28.25 -14.24
C TYR A 715 17.54 27.81 -15.41
N ARG A 716 18.16 27.60 -16.58
CA ARG A 716 17.48 27.54 -17.89
C ARG A 716 17.91 26.38 -18.78
N GLU A 717 18.77 25.52 -18.26
CA GLU A 717 19.31 24.35 -18.93
C GLU A 717 18.24 23.24 -18.96
N TYR A 718 17.11 23.50 -19.61
CA TYR A 718 16.00 22.59 -19.81
C TYR A 718 15.42 22.79 -21.22
N PHE A 719 14.77 21.76 -21.76
CA PHE A 719 14.00 21.90 -22.99
C PHE A 719 12.70 22.64 -22.68
N ASP A 720 12.53 23.81 -23.26
CA ASP A 720 11.32 24.63 -23.14
C ASP A 720 10.24 24.04 -24.04
N ILE A 721 9.33 23.29 -23.43
CA ILE A 721 8.13 22.77 -24.11
C ILE A 721 7.26 23.98 -24.45
N GLN A 722 7.18 24.34 -25.72
CA GLN A 722 6.38 25.46 -26.19
C GLN A 722 4.91 25.06 -26.32
N GLN A 723 4.01 26.03 -26.22
CA GLN A 723 2.60 25.72 -26.45
C GLN A 723 2.39 25.30 -27.90
N GLY A 724 1.74 24.15 -28.11
CA GLY A 724 1.53 23.55 -29.42
C GLY A 724 2.59 22.52 -29.82
N ASP A 725 3.62 22.29 -29.01
CA ASP A 725 4.60 21.23 -29.27
C ASP A 725 3.96 19.84 -29.28
N VAL A 726 4.40 18.99 -30.21
CA VAL A 726 3.97 17.58 -30.30
C VAL A 726 4.85 16.71 -29.40
N LEU A 727 4.90 17.04 -28.11
CA LEU A 727 5.57 16.25 -27.08
C LEU A 727 4.52 15.63 -26.15
N ALA A 728 4.55 14.31 -26.01
CA ALA A 728 3.62 13.60 -25.15
C ALA A 728 4.33 12.68 -24.16
N ALA A 729 3.90 12.73 -22.90
CA ALA A 729 4.28 11.73 -21.91
C ALA A 729 3.49 10.41 -22.14
N PRO A 730 3.94 9.29 -21.57
CA PRO A 730 3.25 8.00 -21.66
C PRO A 730 1.76 8.09 -21.31
N GLN A 731 0.94 7.30 -22.01
CA GLN A 731 -0.53 7.45 -22.11
C GLN A 731 -0.98 8.71 -22.84
N THR A 732 -0.15 9.15 -23.81
CA THR A 732 -0.45 10.23 -24.76
C THR A 732 -0.83 11.55 -24.10
N VAL A 733 -0.27 11.84 -22.92
CA VAL A 733 -0.49 13.10 -22.20
C VAL A 733 0.19 14.24 -22.97
N PRO A 734 -0.55 15.18 -23.59
CA PRO A 734 0.02 16.18 -24.50
C PRO A 734 0.63 17.36 -23.73
N LEU A 735 1.93 17.28 -23.43
CA LEU A 735 2.62 18.30 -22.64
C LEU A 735 2.68 19.66 -23.34
N GLY A 736 2.58 19.71 -24.67
CA GLY A 736 2.50 20.95 -25.42
C GLY A 736 1.21 21.76 -25.21
N ASN A 737 0.14 21.19 -24.65
CA ASN A 737 -1.08 21.98 -24.34
C ASN A 737 -0.79 23.03 -23.27
N THR A 738 0.01 22.64 -22.28
CA THR A 738 0.49 23.53 -21.21
C THR A 738 1.85 24.17 -21.52
N GLY A 739 2.77 23.41 -22.07
CA GLY A 739 4.16 23.82 -22.18
C GLY A 739 4.81 24.10 -20.82
N SER A 740 6.01 24.65 -20.84
CA SER A 740 6.81 24.91 -19.62
C SER A 740 6.40 26.19 -18.88
N ARG A 741 5.11 26.50 -18.77
CA ARG A 741 4.61 27.70 -18.07
C ARG A 741 4.72 27.55 -16.55
N LEU A 742 4.82 28.68 -15.83
CA LEU A 742 4.75 28.67 -14.36
C LEU A 742 3.35 28.31 -13.89
N LEU A 743 3.23 27.41 -12.92
CA LEU A 743 1.93 26.87 -12.46
C LEU A 743 1.50 27.37 -11.09
N THR A 744 2.43 27.80 -10.24
CA THR A 744 2.16 28.28 -8.87
C THR A 744 3.17 29.35 -8.50
N ALA A 745 2.75 30.40 -7.79
CA ALA A 745 3.63 31.36 -7.14
C ALA A 745 3.16 31.61 -5.70
N VAL A 746 4.02 31.34 -4.70
CA VAL A 746 3.72 31.61 -3.29
C VAL A 746 4.87 32.35 -2.63
N ILE A 747 4.60 33.34 -1.79
CA ILE A 747 5.60 34.02 -0.97
C ILE A 747 5.42 33.61 0.48
N ARG A 748 6.52 33.14 1.09
CA ARG A 748 6.60 32.80 2.51
C ARG A 748 7.99 33.08 3.05
N ASN A 749 8.08 33.75 4.20
CA ASN A 749 9.30 34.10 4.91
C ASN A 749 10.34 34.82 4.03
N GLY A 750 9.89 35.78 3.23
CA GLY A 750 10.74 36.58 2.34
C GLY A 750 11.23 35.86 1.09
N TYR A 751 10.66 34.70 0.75
CA TYR A 751 10.98 33.95 -0.46
C TYR A 751 9.75 33.69 -1.31
N LEU A 752 9.86 33.94 -2.61
CA LEU A 752 8.91 33.49 -3.62
C LEU A 752 9.31 32.09 -4.11
N TRP A 753 8.35 31.17 -4.09
CA TRP A 753 8.49 29.81 -4.59
C TRP A 753 7.59 29.61 -5.79
N SER A 754 8.10 28.93 -6.82
CA SER A 754 7.32 28.60 -8.02
C SER A 754 7.83 27.34 -8.68
N CYS A 755 6.97 26.71 -9.49
CA CYS A 755 7.27 25.49 -10.24
C CYS A 755 6.69 25.50 -11.65
N GLN A 756 7.25 24.62 -12.46
CA GLN A 756 6.82 24.29 -13.82
C GLN A 756 7.24 22.85 -14.15
N HIS A 757 6.64 22.24 -15.17
CA HIS A 757 7.23 21.04 -15.77
C HIS A 757 8.07 21.45 -16.99
N VAL A 758 9.11 20.69 -17.30
CA VAL A 758 10.07 20.96 -18.38
C VAL A 758 10.50 19.67 -19.07
N GLY A 759 11.07 19.74 -20.27
CA GLY A 759 11.70 18.59 -20.92
C GLY A 759 13.17 18.43 -20.54
N LEU A 760 13.65 17.18 -20.47
CA LEU A 760 15.06 16.82 -20.31
C LEU A 760 15.44 15.69 -21.28
N ASP A 761 16.74 15.54 -21.53
CA ASP A 761 17.30 14.46 -22.32
C ASP A 761 18.32 13.65 -21.50
N GLY A 762 18.07 12.34 -21.38
CA GLY A 762 18.95 11.43 -20.66
C GLY A 762 18.81 11.48 -19.13
N GLY A 763 19.42 10.50 -18.45
CA GLY A 763 19.28 10.29 -16.99
C GLY A 763 20.50 10.68 -16.15
N GLY A 764 21.61 11.08 -16.79
CA GLY A 764 22.91 11.26 -16.12
C GLY A 764 23.13 12.62 -15.46
N ASN A 765 22.27 13.61 -15.74
CA ASN A 765 22.35 14.96 -15.16
C ASN A 765 20.95 15.59 -15.11
N ASP A 766 20.83 16.75 -14.47
CA ASP A 766 19.57 17.46 -14.31
C ASP A 766 19.34 18.51 -15.41
N ARG A 767 20.06 18.47 -16.54
CA ARG A 767 20.04 19.51 -17.58
C ARG A 767 19.65 18.99 -18.96
N TYR A 768 19.23 19.91 -19.82
CA TYR A 768 19.04 19.64 -21.24
C TYR A 768 20.33 19.88 -22.04
N ASP A 769 20.82 18.84 -22.72
CA ASP A 769 22.09 18.80 -23.44
C ASP A 769 21.94 18.85 -24.97
N GLY A 770 20.72 18.96 -25.48
CA GLY A 770 20.45 19.14 -26.91
C GLY A 770 20.04 17.87 -27.66
N ASN A 771 19.92 16.73 -26.99
CA ASN A 771 19.45 15.48 -27.58
C ASN A 771 17.90 15.41 -27.57
N PRO A 772 17.29 14.40 -28.24
CA PRO A 772 15.85 14.23 -28.16
C PRO A 772 15.36 14.10 -26.72
N VAL A 773 14.33 14.89 -26.38
CA VAL A 773 13.67 14.85 -25.07
C VAL A 773 13.07 13.46 -24.86
N ASP A 774 13.41 12.82 -23.75
CA ASP A 774 12.99 11.46 -23.42
C ASP A 774 12.30 11.36 -22.05
N ARG A 775 12.17 12.49 -21.34
CA ARG A 775 11.41 12.63 -20.09
C ARG A 775 10.95 14.05 -19.84
N SER A 776 9.98 14.19 -18.94
CA SER A 776 9.63 15.48 -18.33
C SER A 776 9.99 15.49 -16.86
N ALA A 777 10.36 16.67 -16.38
CA ALA A 777 10.80 16.91 -15.01
C ALA A 777 9.98 18.03 -14.37
N VAL A 778 9.85 18.00 -13.04
CA VAL A 778 9.32 19.12 -12.28
C VAL A 778 10.48 20.02 -11.88
N GLN A 779 10.50 21.25 -12.39
CA GLN A 779 11.43 22.29 -11.98
C GLN A 779 10.81 23.17 -10.89
N TRP A 780 11.56 23.43 -9.83
CA TRP A 780 11.19 24.37 -8.78
C TRP A 780 12.29 25.38 -8.50
N PHE A 781 11.92 26.54 -8.00
CA PHE A 781 12.87 27.58 -7.61
C PHE A 781 12.37 28.38 -6.40
N LYS A 782 13.34 28.79 -5.59
CA LYS A 782 13.23 29.65 -4.41
C LYS A 782 13.94 30.96 -4.72
N LEU A 783 13.18 32.05 -4.79
CA LEU A 783 13.69 33.38 -5.11
C LEU A 783 13.61 34.26 -3.86
N GLN A 784 14.73 34.84 -3.45
CA GLN A 784 14.76 35.86 -2.41
C GLN A 784 13.94 37.08 -2.89
N VAL A 785 12.98 37.51 -2.07
CA VAL A 785 12.23 38.74 -2.30
C VAL A 785 13.05 39.91 -1.75
N GLY A 786 13.51 40.77 -2.65
CA GLY A 786 14.20 42.01 -2.32
C GLY A 786 13.26 43.23 -2.36
N THR A 787 13.80 44.41 -2.10
CA THR A 787 13.04 45.68 -2.17
C THR A 787 12.65 46.05 -3.59
N SER A 788 13.51 45.75 -4.58
CA SER A 788 13.31 46.12 -5.99
C SER A 788 13.06 44.97 -6.95
N GLY A 789 13.46 43.73 -6.62
CA GLY A 789 13.35 42.58 -7.51
C GLY A 789 13.54 41.25 -6.80
N LEU A 790 13.65 40.17 -7.58
CA LEU A 790 13.85 38.81 -7.10
C LEU A 790 15.24 38.27 -7.48
N THR A 791 15.80 37.39 -6.65
CA THR A 791 17.12 36.75 -6.90
C THR A 791 17.05 35.26 -6.60
N TYR A 792 17.65 34.41 -7.44
CA TYR A 792 17.73 32.98 -7.15
C TYR A 792 18.48 32.71 -5.84
N SER A 793 17.83 31.98 -4.92
CA SER A 793 18.41 31.53 -3.64
C SER A 793 18.65 30.02 -3.64
N ALA A 794 17.71 29.25 -4.19
CA ALA A 794 17.86 27.82 -4.44
C ALA A 794 16.96 27.41 -5.61
N HIS A 795 17.26 26.29 -6.24
CA HIS A 795 16.43 25.70 -7.29
C HIS A 795 16.76 24.20 -7.41
N GLY A 796 15.93 23.48 -8.15
CA GLY A 796 16.19 22.08 -8.47
C GLY A 796 15.18 21.51 -9.45
N ARG A 797 15.46 20.29 -9.91
CA ARG A 797 14.57 19.49 -10.75
C ARG A 797 14.34 18.13 -10.13
N ILE A 798 13.10 17.65 -10.24
CA ILE A 798 12.70 16.28 -9.90
C ILE A 798 12.51 15.57 -11.24
N TYR A 799 13.34 14.57 -11.49
CA TYR A 799 13.36 13.79 -12.73
C TYR A 799 13.78 12.36 -12.43
N ASP A 800 13.45 11.44 -13.32
CA ASP A 800 13.89 10.05 -13.22
C ASP A 800 15.25 9.89 -13.90
N THR A 801 16.21 9.31 -13.20
CA THR A 801 17.58 9.07 -13.68
C THR A 801 17.70 7.77 -14.48
N ALA A 802 16.63 6.97 -14.61
CA ALA A 802 16.67 5.72 -15.36
C ALA A 802 17.09 5.93 -16.82
N SER A 803 18.03 5.12 -17.32
CA SER A 803 18.47 5.18 -18.71
C SER A 803 17.42 4.65 -19.68
N ASN A 804 16.59 3.71 -19.23
CA ASN A 804 15.53 3.09 -20.03
C ASN A 804 14.19 3.24 -19.28
N ASN A 805 13.13 3.57 -20.02
CA ASN A 805 11.78 3.72 -19.50
C ASN A 805 11.67 4.66 -18.27
N PRO A 806 12.15 5.92 -18.37
CA PRO A 806 12.05 6.87 -17.27
C PRO A 806 10.61 7.31 -17.02
N TYR A 807 10.33 7.75 -15.79
CA TYR A 807 9.13 8.54 -15.51
C TYR A 807 9.16 9.92 -16.15
N TRP A 808 7.96 10.35 -16.52
CA TRP A 808 7.61 11.69 -16.97
C TRP A 808 6.75 12.33 -15.88
N TYR A 809 7.23 13.43 -15.29
CA TYR A 809 6.51 14.16 -14.24
C TYR A 809 5.96 15.49 -14.78
N HIS A 810 4.67 15.74 -14.54
CA HIS A 810 3.94 16.83 -15.17
C HIS A 810 2.90 17.48 -14.25
N PHE A 811 2.52 18.71 -14.62
CA PHE A 811 1.55 19.58 -13.94
C PHE A 811 1.76 19.73 -12.42
N PRO A 812 2.96 20.19 -11.98
CA PRO A 812 3.24 20.38 -10.57
C PRO A 812 2.51 21.55 -9.93
N SER A 813 2.24 21.39 -8.65
CA SER A 813 1.81 22.43 -7.72
C SER A 813 2.70 22.40 -6.48
N LEU A 814 2.92 23.55 -5.83
CA LEU A 814 3.75 23.59 -4.62
C LEU A 814 3.20 24.51 -3.54
N ASN A 815 3.67 24.32 -2.32
CA ASN A 815 3.57 25.31 -1.27
C ASN A 815 4.74 25.21 -0.28
N ALA A 816 4.96 26.27 0.50
CA ALA A 816 5.99 26.32 1.53
C ALA A 816 5.41 26.71 2.88
N ASN A 817 5.73 25.96 3.93
CA ASN A 817 5.23 26.22 5.28
C ASN A 817 6.06 27.30 6.00
N ALA A 818 5.63 27.68 7.21
CA ALA A 818 6.32 28.68 8.03
C ALA A 818 7.73 28.25 8.49
N ALA A 819 8.03 26.95 8.49
CA ALA A 819 9.37 26.44 8.81
C ALA A 819 10.33 26.57 7.61
N GLY A 820 9.81 26.83 6.40
CA GLY A 820 10.58 26.86 5.16
C GLY A 820 10.71 25.50 4.47
N ASP A 821 9.92 24.51 4.89
CA ASP A 821 9.78 23.24 4.20
C ASP A 821 8.91 23.44 2.95
N LEU A 822 9.17 22.64 1.92
CA LEU A 822 8.53 22.67 0.62
C LEU A 822 7.87 21.32 0.36
N LEU A 823 6.61 21.34 -0.08
CA LEU A 823 5.94 20.18 -0.69
C LEU A 823 5.56 20.52 -2.12
N ILE A 824 5.77 19.56 -3.01
CA ILE A 824 5.34 19.60 -4.41
C ILE A 824 4.49 18.36 -4.71
N GLY A 825 3.29 18.56 -5.25
CA GLY A 825 2.43 17.48 -5.77
C GLY A 825 2.34 17.57 -7.29
N PHE A 826 2.35 16.43 -7.98
CA PHE A 826 2.32 16.33 -9.45
C PHE A 826 1.80 14.97 -9.92
N SER A 827 1.42 14.88 -11.20
CA SER A 827 1.13 13.61 -11.87
C SER A 827 2.41 13.02 -12.48
N GLY A 828 2.45 11.69 -12.62
CA GLY A 828 3.57 10.99 -13.24
C GLY A 828 3.14 9.73 -13.99
N SER A 829 3.80 9.43 -15.09
CA SER A 829 3.60 8.20 -15.86
C SER A 829 4.90 7.70 -16.49
N ARG A 830 4.96 6.41 -16.82
CA ARG A 830 6.03 5.81 -17.62
C ARG A 830 5.47 4.75 -18.56
N ASN A 831 6.26 4.26 -19.51
CA ASN A 831 5.79 3.21 -20.40
C ASN A 831 5.44 1.94 -19.60
N GLY A 832 4.26 1.40 -19.85
CA GLY A 832 3.72 0.25 -19.12
C GLY A 832 3.08 0.57 -17.77
N GLU A 833 2.90 1.84 -17.39
CA GLU A 833 2.27 2.21 -16.12
C GLU A 833 1.20 3.32 -16.21
N TYR A 834 0.16 3.14 -15.36
CA TYR A 834 -0.81 4.10 -14.84
C TYR A 834 -0.34 5.57 -14.72
N ILE A 835 -1.09 6.59 -15.14
CA ILE A 835 -0.84 7.96 -14.66
C ILE A 835 -1.22 7.97 -13.18
N GLY A 836 -0.24 8.23 -12.31
CA GLY A 836 -0.40 8.26 -10.86
C GLY A 836 -0.19 9.65 -10.27
N ALA A 837 -0.59 9.81 -9.01
CA ALA A 837 -0.36 10.99 -8.20
C ALA A 837 0.89 10.81 -7.34
N PHE A 838 1.81 11.77 -7.41
CA PHE A 838 3.10 11.75 -6.73
C PHE A 838 3.35 13.02 -5.91
N LEU A 839 4.21 12.88 -4.92
CA LEU A 839 4.60 13.91 -3.98
C LEU A 839 6.12 13.95 -3.84
N TRP A 840 6.68 15.13 -3.65
CA TRP A 840 8.09 15.30 -3.28
C TRP A 840 8.23 16.42 -2.26
N GLY A 841 9.06 16.20 -1.24
CA GLY A 841 9.24 17.13 -0.14
C GLY A 841 10.69 17.50 0.11
N ARG A 842 10.94 18.73 0.55
CA ARG A 842 12.26 19.21 1.00
C ARG A 842 12.14 20.06 2.25
N LYS A 843 12.81 19.66 3.33
CA LYS A 843 12.91 20.46 4.56
C LYS A 843 13.73 21.73 4.33
N ALA A 844 13.53 22.73 5.18
CA ALA A 844 14.27 23.99 5.12
C ALA A 844 15.80 23.79 5.17
N ASN A 845 16.27 22.82 5.96
CA ASN A 845 17.67 22.45 6.11
C ASN A 845 18.27 21.70 4.89
N GLY A 846 17.46 21.44 3.86
CA GLY A 846 17.88 20.76 2.63
C GLY A 846 17.66 19.26 2.60
N VAL A 847 17.27 18.62 3.71
CA VAL A 847 16.91 17.20 3.72
C VAL A 847 15.61 17.01 2.94
N GLY A 848 15.64 16.22 1.86
CA GLY A 848 14.48 15.95 1.03
C GLY A 848 14.12 14.48 0.97
N THR A 849 12.96 14.19 0.40
CA THR A 849 12.58 12.83 0.00
C THR A 849 13.55 12.34 -1.07
N ALA A 850 14.13 11.14 -0.88
CA ALA A 850 15.13 10.59 -1.80
C ALA A 850 14.60 10.38 -3.22
N ARG A 851 13.29 10.17 -3.36
CA ARG A 851 12.54 10.01 -4.61
C ARG A 851 11.13 10.55 -4.45
N PRO A 852 10.37 10.75 -5.54
CA PRO A 852 8.94 10.97 -5.43
C PRO A 852 8.24 9.83 -4.69
N ASN A 853 7.35 10.19 -3.77
CA ASN A 853 6.49 9.29 -3.03
C ASN A 853 5.15 9.15 -3.76
N LEU A 854 4.67 7.92 -3.90
CA LEU A 854 3.33 7.65 -4.41
C LEU A 854 2.28 8.08 -3.39
N ALA A 855 1.35 8.95 -3.83
CA ALA A 855 0.10 9.22 -3.13
C ALA A 855 -0.99 8.24 -3.58
N GLN A 856 -1.21 8.11 -4.90
CA GLN A 856 -2.20 7.20 -5.47
C GLN A 856 -1.72 6.64 -6.80
N ALA A 857 -1.70 5.31 -6.93
CA ALA A 857 -1.41 4.63 -8.19
C ALA A 857 -2.50 4.88 -9.23
N GLY A 858 -2.09 4.94 -10.49
CA GLY A 858 -3.04 4.85 -11.60
C GLY A 858 -3.63 3.44 -11.66
N ARG A 859 -4.93 3.33 -11.93
CA ARG A 859 -5.69 2.08 -11.92
C ARG A 859 -6.13 1.60 -13.30
N GLY A 860 -5.93 2.42 -14.35
CA GLY A 860 -6.36 2.09 -15.69
C GLY A 860 -5.81 3.05 -16.75
N SER A 861 -5.99 2.67 -18.01
CA SER A 861 -5.52 3.48 -19.14
C SER A 861 -6.35 4.76 -19.27
N PHE A 862 -5.69 5.88 -19.47
CA PHE A 862 -6.31 7.12 -19.93
C PHE A 862 -6.13 7.27 -21.44
N SER A 863 -7.21 7.54 -22.16
CA SER A 863 -7.21 7.61 -23.63
C SER A 863 -8.02 8.81 -24.14
N SER A 864 -7.72 10.00 -23.62
CA SER A 864 -8.31 11.26 -24.07
C SER A 864 -7.22 12.27 -24.46
N ASN A 865 -7.60 13.29 -25.23
CA ASN A 865 -6.71 14.31 -25.80
C ASN A 865 -6.29 15.42 -24.81
N GLY A 866 -6.57 15.28 -23.52
CA GLY A 866 -6.22 16.29 -22.52
C GLY A 866 -6.12 15.71 -21.11
N TRP A 867 -4.93 15.84 -20.50
CA TRP A 867 -4.70 15.57 -19.07
C TRP A 867 -4.53 16.91 -18.36
N GLY A 868 -5.00 17.00 -17.11
CA GLY A 868 -5.25 18.27 -16.43
C GLY A 868 -4.03 19.16 -16.29
N ASP A 869 -4.16 20.42 -16.68
CA ASP A 869 -3.14 21.48 -16.62
C ASP A 869 -3.01 22.09 -15.21
N TYR A 870 -3.96 21.78 -14.31
CA TYR A 870 -4.06 22.29 -12.95
C TYR A 870 -3.92 21.19 -11.90
N SER A 871 -3.13 21.51 -10.87
CA SER A 871 -2.98 20.75 -9.63
C SER A 871 -2.88 21.74 -8.47
N ALA A 872 -3.13 21.31 -7.24
CA ALA A 872 -3.05 22.21 -6.09
C ALA A 872 -2.36 21.62 -4.87
N THR A 873 -1.57 22.47 -4.20
CA THR A 873 -0.96 22.22 -2.90
C THR A 873 -1.15 23.47 -2.02
N SER A 874 -1.67 23.26 -0.82
CA SER A 874 -2.11 24.30 0.12
C SER A 874 -1.54 24.05 1.52
N ILE A 875 -1.51 25.09 2.35
CA ILE A 875 -1.05 25.02 3.74
C ILE A 875 -2.24 25.03 4.66
N ASP A 876 -2.22 24.15 5.65
CA ASP A 876 -3.17 24.13 6.73
C ASP A 876 -3.04 25.37 7.62
N PRO A 877 -4.09 26.20 7.78
CA PRO A 877 -4.04 27.36 8.65
C PRO A 877 -3.93 27.00 10.14
N THR A 878 -4.17 25.75 10.53
CA THR A 878 -4.22 25.33 11.94
C THR A 878 -2.90 24.79 12.46
N ASP A 879 -2.22 23.93 11.68
CA ASP A 879 -1.01 23.23 12.11
C ASP A 879 0.18 23.38 11.14
N GLY A 880 -0.01 24.07 10.01
CA GLY A 880 1.04 24.26 9.00
C GLY A 880 1.39 22.99 8.20
N SER A 881 0.63 21.90 8.34
CA SER A 881 0.75 20.73 7.48
C SER A 881 0.38 21.07 6.04
N PHE A 882 0.84 20.25 5.10
CA PHE A 882 0.54 20.43 3.70
C PHE A 882 -0.69 19.60 3.32
N TRP A 883 -1.51 20.15 2.42
CA TRP A 883 -2.60 19.42 1.79
C TRP A 883 -2.53 19.58 0.28
N THR A 884 -2.60 18.48 -0.45
CA THR A 884 -2.46 18.46 -1.90
C THR A 884 -3.52 17.61 -2.55
N ILE A 885 -3.93 18.00 -3.75
CA ILE A 885 -4.88 17.26 -4.58
C ILE A 885 -4.28 17.07 -5.98
N GLN A 886 -4.20 15.82 -6.40
CA GLN A 886 -3.59 15.41 -7.67
C GLN A 886 -4.52 14.47 -8.42
N ALA A 887 -4.49 14.54 -9.76
CA ALA A 887 -5.21 13.62 -10.61
C ALA A 887 -4.45 12.30 -10.83
N TYR A 888 -5.19 11.20 -10.95
CA TYR A 888 -4.68 9.88 -11.33
C TYR A 888 -5.64 9.21 -12.31
N ALA A 889 -5.12 8.32 -13.16
CA ALA A 889 -5.94 7.62 -14.14
C ALA A 889 -6.76 6.53 -13.44
N ASP A 890 -8.06 6.54 -13.63
CA ASP A 890 -8.99 5.63 -12.95
C ASP A 890 -9.97 5.07 -13.98
N PRO A 891 -10.13 3.75 -14.16
CA PRO A 891 -11.10 3.21 -15.11
C PRO A 891 -12.56 3.46 -14.69
N LYS A 892 -12.80 4.10 -13.54
CA LYS A 892 -14.13 4.43 -13.03
C LYS A 892 -14.28 5.93 -12.79
N PRO A 893 -15.30 6.56 -13.43
CA PRO A 893 -16.31 5.95 -14.30
C PRO A 893 -15.83 5.66 -15.73
N ILE A 894 -16.57 4.78 -16.41
CA ILE A 894 -16.31 4.35 -17.80
C ILE A 894 -16.34 5.55 -18.78
N SER A 895 -17.03 6.64 -18.45
CA SER A 895 -17.17 7.82 -19.31
C SER A 895 -15.95 8.74 -19.31
N ASN A 896 -15.25 8.90 -18.17
CA ASN A 896 -14.03 9.71 -18.08
C ASN A 896 -13.06 9.06 -17.08
N LEU A 897 -11.93 8.62 -17.60
CA LEU A 897 -11.06 7.64 -16.93
C LEU A 897 -10.05 8.30 -15.96
N TRP A 898 -10.53 9.12 -15.03
CA TRP A 898 -9.70 9.81 -14.03
C TRP A 898 -10.41 9.99 -12.68
N GLY A 899 -9.59 10.13 -11.64
CA GLY A 899 -9.99 10.53 -10.29
C GLY A 899 -9.01 11.55 -9.71
N THR A 900 -9.39 12.20 -8.61
CA THR A 900 -8.47 13.02 -7.80
C THR A 900 -8.25 12.40 -6.44
N TRP A 901 -7.07 12.65 -5.87
CA TRP A 901 -6.68 12.12 -4.57
C TRP A 901 -6.19 13.26 -3.67
N ILE A 902 -6.84 13.43 -2.52
CA ILE A 902 -6.55 14.47 -1.53
C ILE A 902 -5.65 13.86 -0.47
N THR A 903 -4.52 14.50 -0.18
CA THR A 903 -3.53 13.99 0.79
C THR A 903 -3.05 15.09 1.73
N GLN A 904 -3.12 14.81 3.03
CA GLN A 904 -2.42 15.54 4.07
C GLN A 904 -1.01 14.97 4.25
N VAL A 905 0.00 15.84 4.16
CA VAL A 905 1.41 15.50 4.36
C VAL A 905 1.95 16.30 5.53
N ARG A 906 2.57 15.59 6.46
CA ARG A 906 3.23 16.18 7.63
C ARG A 906 4.74 16.05 7.49
N VAL A 907 5.44 17.00 8.08
CA VAL A 907 6.91 17.01 8.17
C VAL A 907 7.29 16.40 9.51
N TYR A 908 8.21 15.44 9.51
CA TYR A 908 8.76 14.95 10.77
C TYR A 908 9.61 16.07 11.40
N PRO A 909 9.42 16.42 12.68
CA PRO A 909 10.13 17.51 13.34
C PRO A 909 11.65 17.52 13.11
#